data_AF-A0A433UEB3-F1
#
_entry.id   AF-A0A433UEB3-F1
#
_cell.length_a   1.000
_cell.length_b   1.000
_cell.length_c   1.000
_cell.angle_alpha   90.00
_cell.angle_beta   90.00
_cell.angle_gamma   90.00
#
_symmetry.space_group_name_H-M   'P 1'
#
loop_
_entity.id
_entity.type
_entity.pdbx_description
1 polymer ?
#
loop_
_entity_poly.entity_id
_entity_poly.type
_entity_poly.pdbx_seq_one_letter_code
_entity_poly.pdbx_strand_id
1 'polypeptide(L)'
;MSEFTEESISESILAEWKAEAEKGSAEHQVRLGCHCLHLAEVGTDRDMNGEQAVYWFIKASQGGDEAATEKLKHCVVTNLGITDSNKSDALWCLNTSSAEKRVRSAAKSLFSSIGGTQGGVISKDEYVKAINSLTVGHEKERKILLAAGKRIGDTISENDFVKTVSKKIQGTLTLTSEETDETSVAYNAASPARKVLVYPRETAKVLLDRSLEYASKEGLSLITSLIPTNQIYVLAMVFAYGYLKAELFLLVIPLLVFFISFLALVIATLQMFYKRRKQKDANSLTSLLQSKFDADIDIQSTESQYSWNSLTPYYVFFSILPLMVFSFSFANKSYIPCAEMVVVAMVMTGICFFGLADDHDMLTLAALAAHTFASLPILIGNVHAGFISKILGFITRPLVSLYLGMGVSLNLSLPSVVHMLVPFLFLRMAIRGGWSGVLKSLVPHVVCYCWYSFAIAAFPSTSWLSMARATVGYLLLPIFVPVSLVGFVFVIIFFLYKLLQTDMVGKLIVTGLLIAVPILMTQTKLLFGKKAKAESPRAKKVKRAVMIGFSVAALLPLLFVRAPSLVTKKNVELSLEDYLDLCVAGEADIIAPYQLRCHDFVGTRVNWTGQVSQVKVVKTENTAESVIKALPSFLAHPLYCIYGDPLPECDEATMGEQALRHCRLLEGTGQTCHLHRLDQVSLALHLTLGEGRLAVALEAGDAFRARLLALAPGDHVQFVGTLLDAGTSAPSMKLKSLTCTSRALPVMEDLGEEVVDEELLLKMAADAVSMTFNFGLFPLFSFSPEL
;
A
#
# COMPACT_ATOMS: atom_id res chain seq x y z
N MET A 1 -31.63 51.75 7.44
CA MET A 1 -33.04 52.19 7.54
C MET A 1 -33.03 53.71 7.76
N SER A 2 -32.93 54.49 6.68
CA SER A 2 -33.18 55.94 6.64
C SER A 2 -32.86 56.51 5.25
N GLU A 3 -33.60 56.09 4.22
CA GLU A 3 -33.70 56.84 2.94
C GLU A 3 -34.84 56.28 2.07
N PHE A 4 -36.06 56.24 2.60
CA PHE A 4 -37.29 56.05 1.80
C PHE A 4 -38.40 56.85 2.50
N THR A 5 -38.23 58.17 2.53
CA THR A 5 -39.27 59.10 2.94
C THR A 5 -40.08 59.47 1.71
N GLU A 6 -41.29 58.90 1.61
CA GLU A 6 -42.52 59.55 1.14
C GLU A 6 -42.46 60.56 -0.03
N GLU A 7 -41.63 60.33 -1.04
CA GLU A 7 -41.93 60.83 -2.39
C GLU A 7 -42.71 59.73 -3.10
N SER A 8 -43.93 60.06 -3.53
CA SER A 8 -44.68 59.23 -4.47
C SER A 8 -43.78 59.00 -5.69
N ILE A 9 -43.15 57.82 -5.76
CA ILE A 9 -42.36 57.43 -6.92
C ILE A 9 -43.27 57.64 -8.13
N SER A 10 -42.92 58.57 -9.01
CA SER A 10 -43.79 58.91 -10.13
C SER A 10 -43.98 57.67 -10.99
N GLU A 11 -45.17 57.49 -11.58
CA GLU A 11 -45.46 56.34 -12.45
C GLU A 11 -44.40 56.18 -13.56
N SER A 12 -43.78 57.29 -13.99
CA SER A 12 -42.66 57.30 -14.94
C SER A 12 -41.41 56.59 -14.41
N ILE A 13 -41.02 56.80 -13.15
CA ILE A 13 -39.84 56.18 -12.54
C ILE A 13 -40.10 54.71 -12.27
N LEU A 14 -41.32 54.35 -11.85
CA LEU A 14 -41.71 52.95 -11.66
C LEU A 14 -41.70 52.19 -12.99
N ALA A 15 -42.17 52.82 -14.07
CA ALA A 15 -42.13 52.25 -15.42
C ALA A 15 -40.69 52.05 -15.92
N GLU A 16 -39.81 53.02 -15.65
CA GLU A 16 -38.38 52.90 -15.95
C GLU A 16 -37.72 51.76 -15.18
N TRP A 17 -37.95 51.67 -13.87
CA TRP A 17 -37.44 50.57 -13.04
C TRP A 17 -37.93 49.22 -13.52
N LYS A 18 -39.20 49.12 -13.92
CA LYS A 18 -39.77 47.89 -14.46
C LYS A 18 -39.11 47.51 -15.78
N ALA A 19 -38.91 48.47 -16.68
CA ALA A 19 -38.21 48.24 -17.94
C ALA A 19 -36.77 47.73 -17.72
N GLU A 20 -36.01 48.34 -16.80
CA GLU A 20 -34.64 47.91 -16.50
C GLU A 20 -34.57 46.59 -15.71
N ALA A 21 -35.52 46.34 -14.82
CA ALA A 21 -35.61 45.07 -14.11
C ALA A 21 -35.99 43.90 -15.05
N GLU A 22 -36.84 44.16 -16.04
CA GLU A 22 -37.18 43.19 -17.10
C GLU A 22 -36.01 42.94 -18.06
N LYS A 23 -35.16 43.94 -18.30
CA LYS A 23 -33.88 43.77 -19.01
C LYS A 23 -32.82 43.01 -18.20
N GLY A 24 -33.09 42.71 -16.93
CA GLY A 24 -32.21 41.88 -16.09
C GLY A 24 -31.33 42.65 -15.11
N SER A 25 -31.55 43.95 -14.90
CA SER A 25 -30.79 44.72 -13.91
C SER A 25 -31.13 44.29 -12.48
N ALA A 26 -30.18 43.63 -11.80
CA ALA A 26 -30.35 43.17 -10.42
C ALA A 26 -30.67 44.32 -9.46
N GLU A 27 -30.04 45.49 -9.64
CA GLU A 27 -30.29 46.68 -8.84
C GLU A 27 -31.75 47.15 -8.93
N HIS A 28 -32.30 47.22 -10.15
CA HIS A 28 -33.69 47.63 -10.37
C HIS A 28 -34.68 46.56 -9.89
N GLN A 29 -34.33 45.27 -10.01
CA GLN A 29 -35.11 44.17 -9.42
C GLN A 29 -35.19 44.30 -7.89
N VAL A 30 -34.07 44.61 -7.21
CA VAL A 30 -34.05 44.83 -5.76
C VAL A 30 -34.88 46.05 -5.37
N ARG A 31 -34.76 47.16 -6.11
CA ARG A 31 -35.54 48.40 -5.85
C ARG A 31 -37.05 48.16 -6.00
N LEU A 32 -37.47 47.46 -7.06
CA LEU A 32 -38.88 47.07 -7.24
C LEU A 32 -39.36 46.11 -6.16
N GLY A 33 -38.55 45.12 -5.81
CA GLY A 33 -38.85 44.19 -4.73
C GLY A 33 -39.05 44.92 -3.39
N CYS A 34 -38.17 45.88 -3.08
CA CYS A 34 -38.29 46.69 -1.86
C CYS A 34 -39.53 47.59 -1.86
N HIS A 35 -39.87 48.19 -3.01
CA HIS A 35 -41.09 48.99 -3.14
C HIS A 35 -42.35 48.14 -2.93
N CYS A 36 -42.43 46.98 -3.58
CA CYS A 36 -43.56 46.04 -3.41
C CYS A 36 -43.63 45.53 -1.97
N LEU A 37 -42.49 45.22 -1.35
CA LEU A 37 -42.42 44.77 0.04
C LEU A 37 -42.97 45.84 0.99
N HIS A 38 -42.61 47.10 0.78
CA HIS A 38 -43.10 48.21 1.59
C HIS A 38 -44.61 48.40 1.47
N LEU A 39 -45.18 48.36 0.26
CA LEU A 39 -46.63 48.43 0.06
C LEU A 39 -47.36 47.29 0.79
N ALA A 40 -46.78 46.09 0.77
CA ALA A 40 -47.34 44.94 1.48
C ALA A 40 -47.27 45.09 3.01
N GLU A 41 -46.18 45.66 3.55
CA GLU A 41 -46.00 45.94 4.98
C GLU A 41 -46.97 47.03 5.49
N VAL A 42 -47.29 48.03 4.66
CA VAL A 42 -48.28 49.08 4.96
C VAL A 42 -49.73 48.59 4.80
N GLY A 43 -49.94 47.43 4.18
CA GLY A 43 -51.24 46.75 4.08
C GLY A 43 -51.98 46.97 2.77
N THR A 44 -51.39 47.68 1.79
CA THR A 44 -51.96 47.87 0.45
C THR A 44 -51.75 46.60 -0.37
N ASP A 45 -52.84 45.92 -0.76
CA ASP A 45 -52.82 44.67 -1.53
C ASP A 45 -51.75 43.68 -1.05
N ARG A 46 -51.72 43.45 0.27
CA ARG A 46 -50.65 42.76 0.99
C ARG A 46 -50.17 41.46 0.34
N ASP A 47 -51.10 40.63 -0.10
CA ASP A 47 -50.77 39.33 -0.69
C ASP A 47 -50.16 39.46 -2.08
N MET A 48 -50.73 40.31 -2.94
CA MET A 48 -50.24 40.55 -4.30
C MET A 48 -48.87 41.23 -4.29
N ASN A 49 -48.73 42.31 -3.51
CA ASN A 49 -47.47 43.05 -3.40
C ASN A 49 -46.39 42.22 -2.69
N GLY A 50 -46.77 41.38 -1.72
CA GLY A 50 -45.87 40.43 -1.08
C GLY A 50 -45.35 39.40 -2.09
N GLU A 51 -46.23 38.78 -2.88
CA GLU A 51 -45.85 37.80 -3.90
C GLU A 51 -44.95 38.43 -4.98
N GLN A 52 -45.27 39.66 -5.41
CA GLN A 52 -44.48 40.40 -6.39
C GLN A 52 -43.11 40.83 -5.84
N ALA A 53 -43.02 41.17 -4.55
CA ALA A 53 -41.75 41.42 -3.88
C ALA A 53 -40.88 40.16 -3.86
N VAL A 54 -41.46 39.02 -3.46
CA VAL A 54 -40.77 37.72 -3.46
C VAL A 54 -40.33 37.32 -4.86
N TYR A 55 -41.15 37.56 -5.89
CA TYR A 55 -40.78 37.31 -7.29
C TYR A 55 -39.51 38.07 -7.70
N TRP A 56 -39.44 39.38 -7.43
CA TRP A 56 -38.28 40.19 -7.78
C TRP A 56 -37.05 39.83 -6.94
N PHE A 57 -37.22 39.56 -5.65
CA PHE A 57 -36.12 39.09 -4.81
C PHE A 57 -35.59 37.72 -5.24
N ILE A 58 -36.45 36.79 -5.67
CA ILE A 58 -36.01 35.50 -6.23
C ILE A 58 -35.20 35.72 -7.50
N LYS A 59 -35.66 36.57 -8.44
CA LYS A 59 -34.91 36.87 -9.67
C LYS A 59 -33.54 37.47 -9.40
N ALA A 60 -33.47 38.51 -8.56
CA ALA A 60 -32.19 39.13 -8.21
C ALA A 60 -31.28 38.16 -7.43
N SER A 61 -31.86 37.38 -6.51
CA SER A 61 -31.12 36.37 -5.75
C SER A 61 -30.57 35.26 -6.66
N GLN A 62 -31.32 34.80 -7.67
CA GLN A 62 -30.85 33.84 -8.67
C GLN A 62 -29.67 34.38 -9.49
N GLY A 63 -29.62 35.70 -9.71
CA GLY A 63 -28.47 36.41 -10.27
C GLY A 63 -27.28 36.53 -9.31
N GLY A 64 -27.42 36.10 -8.05
CA GLY A 64 -26.38 36.14 -7.03
C GLY A 64 -26.36 37.40 -6.19
N ASP A 65 -27.40 38.23 -6.22
CA ASP A 65 -27.49 39.45 -5.41
C ASP A 65 -27.69 39.10 -3.92
N GLU A 66 -26.78 39.56 -3.07
CA GLU A 66 -26.78 39.25 -1.64
C GLU A 66 -27.83 40.06 -0.88
N ALA A 67 -28.07 41.32 -1.27
CA ALA A 67 -29.10 42.17 -0.67
C ALA A 67 -30.51 41.60 -0.93
N ALA A 68 -30.78 41.14 -2.17
CA ALA A 68 -31.99 40.41 -2.52
C ALA A 68 -32.16 39.14 -1.69
N THR A 69 -31.07 38.39 -1.49
CA THR A 69 -31.09 37.15 -0.70
C THR A 69 -31.42 37.42 0.78
N GLU A 70 -30.90 38.52 1.33
CA GLU A 70 -31.21 38.96 2.70
C GLU A 70 -32.68 39.40 2.83
N LYS A 71 -33.20 40.18 1.86
CA LYS A 71 -34.62 40.57 1.83
C LYS A 71 -35.55 39.37 1.65
N LEU A 72 -35.16 38.41 0.82
CA LEU A 72 -35.89 37.15 0.65
C LEU A 72 -35.93 36.33 1.95
N LYS A 73 -34.82 36.32 2.71
CA LYS A 73 -34.77 35.67 4.03
C LYS A 73 -35.77 36.30 4.99
N HIS A 74 -35.89 37.63 4.98
CA HIS A 74 -36.90 38.33 5.76
C HIS A 74 -38.32 37.89 5.37
N CYS A 75 -38.66 37.87 4.08
CA CYS A 75 -39.97 37.43 3.60
C CYS A 75 -40.29 35.97 3.99
N VAL A 76 -39.31 35.07 3.96
CA VAL A 76 -39.48 33.67 4.39
C VAL A 76 -39.72 33.56 5.89
N VAL A 77 -39.01 34.34 6.71
CA VAL A 77 -39.18 34.32 8.18
C VAL A 77 -40.52 34.92 8.61
N THR A 78 -40.96 36.00 7.95
CA THR A 78 -42.24 36.66 8.24
C THR A 78 -43.42 36.02 7.52
N ASN A 79 -43.15 35.04 6.65
CA ASN A 79 -44.12 34.39 5.77
C ASN A 79 -44.93 35.40 4.92
N LEU A 80 -44.28 36.49 4.50
CA LEU A 80 -44.89 37.55 3.70
C LEU A 80 -44.62 37.27 2.21
N GLY A 81 -45.69 37.08 1.43
CA GLY A 81 -45.58 36.81 -0.02
C GLY A 81 -45.09 35.42 -0.42
N ILE A 82 -44.86 34.52 0.56
CA ILE A 82 -44.49 33.13 0.30
C ILE A 82 -45.73 32.30 0.01
N THR A 83 -45.77 31.68 -1.16
CA THR A 83 -46.84 30.79 -1.63
C THR A 83 -46.28 29.40 -1.89
N ASP A 84 -47.15 28.39 -1.97
CA ASP A 84 -46.70 27.03 -2.31
C ASP A 84 -45.98 26.94 -3.67
N SER A 85 -46.25 27.89 -4.58
CA SER A 85 -45.60 27.96 -5.89
C SER A 85 -44.18 28.53 -5.85
N ASN A 86 -43.88 29.49 -4.96
CA ASN A 86 -42.57 30.17 -4.93
C ASN A 86 -41.65 29.68 -3.80
N LYS A 87 -42.20 28.91 -2.84
CA LYS A 87 -41.49 28.44 -1.65
C LYS A 87 -40.25 27.60 -1.96
N SER A 88 -40.31 26.72 -2.96
CA SER A 88 -39.15 25.90 -3.36
C SER A 88 -38.00 26.75 -3.86
N ASP A 89 -38.30 27.78 -4.65
CA ASP A 89 -37.31 28.66 -5.26
C ASP A 89 -36.72 29.61 -4.22
N ALA A 90 -37.57 30.10 -3.31
CA ALA A 90 -37.13 30.90 -2.17
C ALA A 90 -36.15 30.11 -1.27
N LEU A 91 -36.51 28.88 -0.90
CA LEU A 91 -35.65 28.01 -0.10
C LEU A 91 -34.37 27.62 -0.85
N TRP A 92 -34.45 27.38 -2.16
CA TRP A 92 -33.27 27.12 -2.98
C TRP A 92 -32.32 28.32 -2.97
N CYS A 93 -32.83 29.54 -3.14
CA CYS A 93 -32.04 30.76 -3.05
C CYS A 93 -31.40 30.92 -1.66
N LEU A 94 -32.08 30.57 -0.57
CA LEU A 94 -31.49 30.70 0.77
C LEU A 94 -30.43 29.64 1.09
N ASN A 95 -30.56 28.43 0.53
CA ASN A 95 -29.65 27.32 0.79
C ASN A 95 -28.46 27.25 -0.18
N THR A 96 -28.46 28.05 -1.25
CA THR A 96 -27.43 28.04 -2.30
C THR A 96 -26.47 29.21 -2.12
N SER A 97 -25.16 28.98 -2.29
CA SER A 97 -24.16 30.05 -2.17
C SER A 97 -24.28 31.08 -3.29
N SER A 98 -23.91 32.34 -3.04
CA SER A 98 -23.97 33.41 -4.03
C SER A 98 -23.13 33.08 -5.28
N ALA A 99 -21.94 32.49 -5.09
CA ALA A 99 -21.10 31.98 -6.19
C ALA A 99 -21.80 30.91 -7.05
N GLU A 100 -22.50 29.93 -6.44
CA GLU A 100 -23.23 28.91 -7.21
C GLU A 100 -24.38 29.52 -8.02
N LYS A 101 -25.10 30.48 -7.45
CA LYS A 101 -26.18 31.18 -8.15
C LYS A 101 -25.64 31.93 -9.37
N ARG A 102 -24.53 32.67 -9.21
CA ARG A 102 -23.86 33.39 -10.32
C ARG A 102 -23.39 32.44 -11.42
N VAL A 103 -22.80 31.30 -11.06
CA VAL A 103 -22.42 30.26 -12.03
C VAL A 103 -23.62 29.70 -12.78
N ARG A 104 -24.73 29.41 -12.08
CA ARG A 104 -25.96 28.90 -12.71
C ARG A 104 -26.62 29.94 -13.62
N SER A 105 -26.62 31.21 -13.20
CA SER A 105 -27.10 32.33 -14.02
C SER A 105 -26.28 32.47 -15.31
N ALA A 106 -24.94 32.47 -15.20
CA ALA A 106 -24.07 32.53 -16.37
C ALA A 106 -24.21 31.31 -17.28
N ALA A 107 -24.36 30.10 -16.71
CA ALA A 107 -24.64 28.88 -17.49
C ALA A 107 -26.00 28.94 -18.20
N LYS A 108 -27.01 29.54 -17.58
CA LYS A 108 -28.32 29.78 -18.20
C LYS A 108 -28.22 30.75 -19.37
N SER A 109 -27.48 31.85 -19.20
CA SER A 109 -27.19 32.80 -20.28
C SER A 109 -26.45 32.11 -21.44
N LEU A 110 -25.47 31.26 -21.14
CA LEU A 110 -24.79 30.44 -22.15
C LEU A 110 -25.76 29.52 -22.88
N PHE A 111 -26.65 28.82 -22.17
CA PHE A 111 -27.64 27.95 -22.81
C PHE A 111 -28.61 28.72 -23.71
N SER A 112 -29.09 29.88 -23.27
CA SER A 112 -29.97 30.73 -24.07
C SER A 112 -29.29 31.27 -25.35
N SER A 113 -27.98 31.52 -25.29
CA SER A 113 -27.19 31.88 -26.46
C SER A 113 -27.02 30.73 -27.47
N ILE A 114 -27.20 29.47 -27.03
CA ILE A 114 -27.06 28.27 -27.86
C ILE A 114 -28.42 27.88 -28.49
N GLY A 115 -29.51 27.94 -27.73
CA GLY A 115 -30.83 27.44 -28.13
C GLY A 115 -31.67 28.36 -29.01
N GLY A 116 -31.22 29.58 -29.30
CA GLY A 116 -32.03 30.58 -30.01
C GLY A 116 -33.30 30.97 -29.24
N THR A 117 -34.21 31.70 -29.89
CA THR A 117 -35.44 32.22 -29.28
C THR A 117 -36.56 31.17 -29.11
N GLN A 118 -36.36 29.92 -29.55
CA GLN A 118 -37.37 28.86 -29.45
C GLN A 118 -36.84 27.60 -28.76
N GLY A 119 -37.25 27.42 -27.50
CA GLY A 119 -37.38 26.10 -26.88
C GLY A 119 -36.29 25.73 -25.88
N GLY A 120 -36.67 25.52 -24.62
CA GLY A 120 -35.78 25.09 -23.53
C GLY A 120 -35.15 23.69 -23.67
N VAL A 121 -35.18 23.08 -24.87
CA VAL A 121 -34.60 21.78 -25.19
C VAL A 121 -33.96 21.84 -26.59
N ILE A 122 -32.68 21.47 -26.68
CA ILE A 122 -31.89 21.50 -27.92
C ILE A 122 -31.46 20.07 -28.28
N SER A 123 -31.44 19.74 -29.58
CA SER A 123 -30.89 18.46 -30.06
C SER A 123 -29.36 18.43 -29.94
N LYS A 124 -28.78 17.24 -29.74
CA LYS A 124 -27.32 17.08 -29.62
C LYS A 124 -26.54 17.65 -30.81
N ASP A 125 -27.02 17.47 -32.03
CA ASP A 125 -26.33 17.96 -33.24
C ASP A 125 -26.33 19.48 -33.35
N GLU A 126 -27.43 20.11 -32.96
CA GLU A 126 -27.56 21.57 -32.90
C GLU A 126 -26.70 22.16 -31.78
N TYR A 127 -26.69 21.51 -30.62
CA TYR A 127 -25.81 21.86 -29.50
C TYR A 127 -24.33 21.82 -29.91
N VAL A 128 -23.88 20.75 -30.58
CA VAL A 128 -22.48 20.61 -31.04
C VAL A 128 -22.11 21.75 -31.99
N LYS A 129 -22.98 22.09 -32.94
CA LYS A 129 -22.75 23.20 -33.89
C LYS A 129 -22.65 24.55 -33.18
N ALA A 130 -23.57 24.84 -32.27
CA ALA A 130 -23.60 26.09 -31.52
C ALA A 130 -22.39 26.26 -30.58
N ILE A 131 -21.97 25.18 -29.89
CA ILE A 131 -20.76 25.19 -29.07
C ILE A 131 -19.52 25.46 -29.93
N ASN A 132 -19.41 24.84 -31.11
CA ASN A 132 -18.30 25.06 -32.03
C ASN A 132 -18.19 26.51 -32.49
N SER A 133 -19.32 27.21 -32.72
CA SER A 133 -19.32 28.63 -33.07
C SER A 133 -19.01 29.55 -31.88
N LEU A 134 -19.42 29.20 -30.67
CA LEU A 134 -19.26 30.05 -29.49
C LEU A 134 -17.85 29.99 -28.89
N THR A 135 -17.13 28.88 -29.10
CA THR A 135 -15.84 28.59 -28.45
C THR A 135 -14.64 28.73 -29.39
N VAL A 136 -14.76 29.52 -30.47
CA VAL A 136 -13.64 29.84 -31.37
C VAL A 136 -12.52 30.50 -30.56
N GLY A 137 -11.33 29.88 -30.54
CA GLY A 137 -10.18 30.30 -29.71
C GLY A 137 -10.08 29.64 -28.32
N HIS A 138 -11.11 28.91 -27.88
CA HIS A 138 -11.21 28.28 -26.55
C HIS A 138 -11.40 26.76 -26.66
N GLU A 139 -10.38 26.07 -27.20
CA GLU A 139 -10.48 24.65 -27.55
C GLU A 139 -10.61 23.70 -26.33
N LYS A 140 -10.11 24.11 -25.16
CA LYS A 140 -10.25 23.31 -23.93
C LYS A 140 -11.69 23.38 -23.39
N GLU A 141 -12.25 24.57 -23.35
CA GLU A 141 -13.61 24.84 -22.87
C GLU A 141 -14.65 24.21 -23.81
N ARG A 142 -14.40 24.27 -25.13
CA ARG A 142 -15.17 23.52 -26.14
C ARG A 142 -15.32 22.05 -25.77
N LYS A 143 -14.20 21.37 -25.50
CA LYS A 143 -14.18 19.93 -25.17
C LYS A 143 -14.96 19.63 -23.89
N ILE A 144 -14.84 20.49 -22.88
CA ILE A 144 -15.55 20.32 -21.61
C ILE A 144 -17.07 20.46 -21.82
N LEU A 145 -17.51 21.45 -22.60
CA LEU A 145 -18.92 21.67 -22.92
C LEU A 145 -19.51 20.57 -23.80
N LEU A 146 -18.77 20.07 -24.79
CA LEU A 146 -19.18 18.92 -25.60
C LEU A 146 -19.32 17.65 -24.75
N ALA A 147 -18.38 17.43 -23.82
CA ALA A 147 -18.45 16.32 -22.87
C ALA A 147 -19.65 16.43 -21.91
N ALA A 148 -19.98 17.64 -21.46
CA ALA A 148 -21.18 17.90 -20.66
C ALA A 148 -22.46 17.57 -21.46
N GLY A 149 -22.53 17.96 -22.73
CA GLY A 149 -23.66 17.60 -23.61
C GLY A 149 -23.80 16.09 -23.81
N LYS A 150 -22.68 15.39 -24.05
CA LYS A 150 -22.65 13.93 -24.21
C LYS A 150 -23.14 13.18 -22.96
N ARG A 151 -22.88 13.74 -21.76
CA ARG A 151 -23.33 13.18 -20.49
C ARG A 151 -24.84 13.35 -20.27
N ILE A 152 -25.43 14.44 -20.75
CA ILE A 152 -26.86 14.74 -20.57
C ILE A 152 -27.71 13.78 -21.43
N GLY A 153 -27.30 13.54 -22.68
CA GLY A 153 -27.96 12.61 -23.59
C GLY A 153 -28.24 13.24 -24.95
N ASP A 154 -29.24 12.71 -25.65
CA ASP A 154 -29.57 13.14 -27.01
C ASP A 154 -30.40 14.45 -27.07
N THR A 155 -31.13 14.74 -25.99
CA THR A 155 -31.89 15.99 -25.80
C THR A 155 -31.35 16.73 -24.59
N ILE A 156 -30.91 17.98 -24.78
CA ILE A 156 -30.28 18.78 -23.73
C ILE A 156 -31.26 19.85 -23.28
N SER A 157 -31.72 19.76 -22.02
CA SER A 157 -32.58 20.78 -21.40
C SER A 157 -31.74 21.86 -20.69
N GLU A 158 -32.31 23.06 -20.54
CA GLU A 158 -31.67 24.16 -19.79
C GLU A 158 -31.29 23.73 -18.37
N ASN A 159 -32.23 23.12 -17.65
CA ASN A 159 -32.03 22.70 -16.27
C ASN A 159 -30.92 21.63 -16.14
N ASP A 160 -30.88 20.66 -17.05
CA ASP A 160 -29.87 19.60 -17.02
C ASP A 160 -28.48 20.15 -17.38
N PHE A 161 -28.41 21.08 -18.34
CA PHE A 161 -27.18 21.76 -18.70
C PHE A 161 -26.63 22.61 -17.54
N VAL A 162 -27.45 23.50 -16.99
CA VAL A 162 -27.08 24.38 -15.87
C VAL A 162 -26.63 23.56 -14.66
N LYS A 163 -27.36 22.50 -14.33
CA LYS A 163 -27.01 21.58 -13.23
C LYS A 163 -25.70 20.84 -13.50
N THR A 164 -25.45 20.39 -14.72
CA THR A 164 -24.22 19.67 -15.09
C THR A 164 -23.01 20.59 -15.03
N VAL A 165 -23.11 21.80 -15.59
CA VAL A 165 -22.04 22.82 -15.59
C VAL A 165 -21.76 23.30 -14.16
N SER A 166 -22.80 23.62 -13.39
CA SER A 166 -22.67 24.04 -11.99
C SER A 166 -21.97 22.97 -11.13
N LYS A 167 -22.43 21.72 -11.20
CA LYS A 167 -21.80 20.62 -10.44
C LYS A 167 -20.36 20.34 -10.88
N LYS A 168 -20.06 20.52 -12.17
CA LYS A 168 -18.71 20.39 -12.72
C LYS A 168 -17.77 21.47 -12.16
N ILE A 169 -18.24 22.72 -12.12
CA ILE A 169 -17.49 23.86 -11.58
C ILE A 169 -17.25 23.72 -10.07
N GLN A 170 -18.20 23.12 -9.34
CA GLN A 170 -18.06 22.87 -7.90
C GLN A 170 -17.24 21.63 -7.52
N GLY A 171 -16.88 20.80 -8.51
CA GLY A 171 -16.14 19.56 -8.27
C GLY A 171 -16.97 18.41 -7.71
N THR A 172 -18.30 18.54 -7.68
CA THR A 172 -19.22 17.44 -7.31
C THR A 172 -19.48 16.48 -8.48
N LEU A 173 -19.11 16.88 -9.70
CA LEU A 173 -19.28 16.09 -10.92
C LEU A 173 -18.01 16.07 -11.76
N THR A 174 -17.42 14.88 -11.92
CA THR A 174 -16.31 14.65 -12.85
C THR A 174 -16.84 14.02 -14.14
N LEU A 175 -16.54 14.64 -15.28
CA LEU A 175 -16.79 14.08 -16.62
C LEU A 175 -15.77 12.97 -16.87
N THR A 176 -16.23 11.84 -17.42
CA THR A 176 -15.40 10.66 -17.68
C THR A 176 -14.41 10.93 -18.81
N SER A 177 -13.29 10.20 -18.84
CA SER A 177 -12.31 10.35 -19.93
C SER A 177 -12.91 9.96 -21.29
N GLU A 178 -13.85 9.01 -21.31
CA GLU A 178 -14.66 8.67 -22.51
C GLU A 178 -15.60 9.78 -22.97
N GLU A 179 -16.04 10.67 -22.08
CA GLU A 179 -16.85 11.84 -22.44
C GLU A 179 -15.99 12.97 -23.02
N THR A 180 -14.74 13.11 -22.56
CA THR A 180 -13.86 14.24 -22.91
C THR A 180 -12.91 14.01 -24.09
N ASP A 181 -12.59 12.77 -24.43
CA ASP A 181 -11.63 12.47 -25.49
C ASP A 181 -12.29 12.46 -26.89
N GLU A 182 -11.92 13.44 -27.73
CA GLU A 182 -12.16 13.40 -29.17
C GLU A 182 -11.05 12.56 -29.83
N THR A 183 -11.18 11.24 -29.78
CA THR A 183 -10.28 10.33 -30.51
C THR A 183 -10.64 10.28 -31.99
N SER A 184 -9.64 10.12 -32.85
CA SER A 184 -9.88 10.02 -34.29
C SER A 184 -10.76 8.80 -34.61
N VAL A 185 -11.64 8.92 -35.62
CA VAL A 185 -12.51 7.81 -36.05
C VAL A 185 -11.67 6.58 -36.44
N ALA A 186 -10.49 6.82 -37.04
CA ALA A 186 -9.51 5.79 -37.38
C ALA A 186 -8.89 5.11 -36.13
N TYR A 187 -8.63 5.86 -35.06
CA TYR A 187 -8.17 5.31 -33.79
C TYR A 187 -9.22 4.38 -33.16
N ASN A 188 -10.47 4.82 -33.09
CA ASN A 188 -11.55 4.05 -32.47
C ASN A 188 -11.82 2.73 -33.19
N ALA A 189 -11.72 2.72 -34.52
CA ALA A 189 -11.89 1.54 -35.37
C ALA A 189 -10.69 0.57 -35.38
N ALA A 190 -9.53 0.95 -34.84
CA ALA A 190 -8.32 0.12 -34.85
C ALA A 190 -8.31 -0.97 -33.75
N SER A 191 -7.69 -2.12 -34.03
CA SER A 191 -7.48 -3.19 -33.05
C SER A 191 -6.52 -2.75 -31.92
N PRO A 192 -6.54 -3.38 -30.73
CA PRO A 192 -5.72 -2.95 -29.58
C PRO A 192 -4.22 -2.87 -29.88
N ALA A 193 -3.68 -3.84 -30.62
CA ALA A 193 -2.28 -3.82 -31.04
C ALA A 193 -1.99 -2.70 -32.05
N ARG A 194 -2.91 -2.42 -32.98
CA ARG A 194 -2.78 -1.37 -33.99
C ARG A 194 -2.90 0.03 -33.38
N LYS A 195 -3.72 0.20 -32.33
CA LYS A 195 -3.78 1.44 -31.53
C LYS A 195 -2.41 1.77 -30.95
N VAL A 196 -1.76 0.80 -30.30
CA VAL A 196 -0.43 0.99 -29.67
C VAL A 196 0.66 1.26 -30.71
N LEU A 197 0.68 0.52 -31.82
CA LEU A 197 1.77 0.58 -32.81
C LEU A 197 1.65 1.75 -33.79
N VAL A 198 0.43 2.08 -34.25
CA VAL A 198 0.22 3.12 -35.28
C VAL A 198 -0.08 4.49 -34.66
N TYR A 199 -0.73 4.51 -33.50
CA TYR A 199 -1.13 5.74 -32.79
C TYR A 199 -0.56 5.76 -31.36
N PRO A 200 0.78 5.73 -31.19
CA PRO A 200 1.40 5.61 -29.86
C PRO A 200 1.11 6.82 -28.98
N ARG A 201 1.08 8.04 -29.54
CA ARG A 201 0.80 9.27 -28.79
C ARG A 201 -0.65 9.38 -28.33
N GLU A 202 -1.61 9.08 -29.20
CA GLU A 202 -3.04 9.06 -28.84
C GLU A 202 -3.33 7.96 -27.82
N THR A 203 -2.74 6.77 -28.01
CA THR A 203 -2.88 5.67 -27.05
C THR A 203 -2.28 6.02 -25.70
N ALA A 204 -1.08 6.61 -25.66
CA ALA A 204 -0.47 7.02 -24.39
C ALA A 204 -1.35 8.03 -23.64
N LYS A 205 -1.94 9.00 -24.36
CA LYS A 205 -2.84 9.99 -23.77
C LYS A 205 -4.12 9.35 -23.21
N VAL A 206 -4.81 8.52 -24.00
CA VAL A 206 -6.04 7.84 -23.57
C VAL A 206 -5.75 6.87 -22.41
N LEU A 207 -4.65 6.12 -22.48
CA LEU A 207 -4.23 5.20 -21.43
C LEU A 207 -3.91 5.96 -20.13
N LEU A 208 -3.22 7.10 -20.22
CA LEU A 208 -2.92 7.96 -19.09
C LEU A 208 -4.21 8.52 -18.47
N ASP A 209 -5.09 9.12 -19.28
CA ASP A 209 -6.32 9.72 -18.78
C ASP A 209 -7.30 8.66 -18.22
N ARG A 210 -7.32 7.44 -18.76
CA ARG A 210 -8.12 6.32 -18.25
C ARG A 210 -7.52 5.66 -17.01
N SER A 211 -6.19 5.53 -16.94
CA SER A 211 -5.51 5.00 -15.75
C SER A 211 -5.63 5.96 -14.57
N LEU A 212 -5.54 7.28 -14.80
CA LEU A 212 -5.82 8.29 -13.79
C LEU A 212 -7.29 8.26 -13.32
N GLU A 213 -8.24 8.09 -14.25
CA GLU A 213 -9.65 7.94 -13.89
C GLU A 213 -9.92 6.67 -13.05
N TYR A 214 -9.34 5.54 -13.44
CA TYR A 214 -9.42 4.29 -12.69
C TYR A 214 -8.80 4.42 -11.30
N ALA A 215 -7.59 4.96 -11.21
CA ALA A 215 -6.93 5.25 -9.94
C ALA A 215 -7.79 6.18 -9.06
N SER A 216 -8.51 7.12 -9.65
CA SER A 216 -9.41 8.04 -8.95
C SER A 216 -10.72 7.44 -8.48
N LYS A 217 -11.35 6.54 -9.24
CA LYS A 217 -12.66 5.97 -8.88
C LYS A 217 -12.53 4.69 -8.07
N GLU A 218 -11.64 3.80 -8.51
CA GLU A 218 -11.54 2.43 -8.00
C GLU A 218 -10.25 2.17 -7.23
N GLY A 219 -9.26 3.07 -7.28
CA GLY A 219 -7.97 2.87 -6.63
C GLY A 219 -8.06 2.56 -5.13
N LEU A 220 -8.92 3.26 -4.39
CA LEU A 220 -9.14 2.96 -2.96
C LEU A 220 -9.88 1.63 -2.76
N SER A 221 -10.85 1.33 -3.63
CA SER A 221 -11.59 0.05 -3.59
C SER A 221 -10.66 -1.14 -3.86
N LEU A 222 -9.71 -0.97 -4.78
CA LEU A 222 -8.70 -1.95 -5.12
C LEU A 222 -7.77 -2.20 -3.92
N ILE A 223 -7.32 -1.15 -3.22
CA ILE A 223 -6.54 -1.27 -1.98
C ILE A 223 -7.37 -2.00 -0.91
N THR A 224 -8.63 -1.63 -0.71
CA THR A 224 -9.49 -2.34 0.26
C THR A 224 -9.77 -3.78 -0.14
N SER A 225 -9.74 -4.12 -1.44
CA SER A 225 -9.89 -5.49 -1.93
C SER A 225 -8.62 -6.34 -1.74
N LEU A 226 -7.44 -5.69 -1.75
CA LEU A 226 -6.15 -6.31 -1.44
C LEU A 226 -6.00 -6.64 0.05
N ILE A 227 -6.83 -6.05 0.92
CA ILE A 227 -6.88 -6.29 2.36
C ILE A 227 -8.01 -7.31 2.63
N PRO A 228 -7.70 -8.61 2.85
CA PRO A 228 -8.68 -9.69 2.70
C PRO A 228 -9.67 -9.78 3.86
N THR A 229 -10.84 -9.16 3.78
CA THR A 229 -11.77 -9.04 4.92
C THR A 229 -12.51 -10.34 5.31
N ASN A 230 -12.37 -10.66 6.60
CA ASN A 230 -13.16 -11.54 7.49
C ASN A 230 -13.18 -13.06 7.28
N GLN A 231 -13.31 -13.61 6.06
CA GLN A 231 -13.40 -15.08 5.90
C GLN A 231 -12.08 -15.74 5.47
N ILE A 232 -11.26 -15.00 4.72
CA ILE A 232 -9.92 -15.43 4.33
C ILE A 232 -8.96 -15.32 5.52
N TYR A 233 -9.15 -14.34 6.43
CA TYR A 233 -8.29 -14.17 7.61
C TYR A 233 -8.27 -15.41 8.51
N VAL A 234 -9.42 -15.94 8.88
CA VAL A 234 -9.47 -17.08 9.82
C VAL A 234 -8.90 -18.34 9.16
N LEU A 235 -9.22 -18.56 7.87
CA LEU A 235 -8.78 -19.76 7.16
C LEU A 235 -7.29 -19.71 6.79
N ALA A 236 -6.80 -18.55 6.33
CA ALA A 236 -5.38 -18.33 6.04
C ALA A 236 -4.55 -18.27 7.31
N MET A 237 -5.04 -17.66 8.40
CA MET A 237 -4.33 -17.62 9.69
C MET A 237 -4.24 -19.01 10.33
N VAL A 238 -5.29 -19.84 10.25
CA VAL A 238 -5.24 -21.23 10.77
C VAL A 238 -4.34 -22.12 9.91
N PHE A 239 -4.37 -21.95 8.57
CA PHE A 239 -3.47 -22.67 7.66
C PHE A 239 -2.00 -22.21 7.80
N ALA A 240 -1.79 -20.91 8.00
CA ALA A 240 -0.49 -20.32 8.24
C ALA A 240 0.08 -20.71 9.61
N TYR A 241 -0.73 -20.69 10.68
CA TYR A 241 -0.29 -21.01 12.03
C TYR A 241 0.15 -22.48 12.19
N GLY A 242 -0.43 -23.40 11.41
CA GLY A 242 -0.03 -24.81 11.41
C GLY A 242 1.25 -25.13 10.63
N TYR A 243 1.73 -24.21 9.78
CA TYR A 243 2.84 -24.48 8.84
C TYR A 243 3.93 -23.38 8.79
N LEU A 244 3.69 -22.18 9.30
CA LEU A 244 4.62 -21.05 9.25
C LEU A 244 5.24 -20.79 10.63
N LYS A 245 6.58 -20.77 10.69
CA LYS A 245 7.34 -20.35 11.86
C LYS A 245 7.06 -18.89 12.20
N ALA A 246 7.13 -18.50 13.48
CA ALA A 246 6.95 -17.12 13.94
C ALA A 246 7.91 -16.12 13.23
N GLU A 247 9.11 -16.57 12.88
CA GLU A 247 10.12 -15.81 12.11
C GLU A 247 9.61 -15.35 10.74
N LEU A 248 8.83 -16.20 10.06
CA LEU A 248 8.30 -15.87 8.73
C LEU A 248 7.24 -14.77 8.80
N PHE A 249 6.47 -14.70 9.88
CA PHE A 249 5.50 -13.62 10.08
C PHE A 249 6.18 -12.27 10.29
N LEU A 250 7.28 -12.24 11.05
CA LEU A 250 8.07 -11.03 11.30
C LEU A 250 8.79 -10.53 10.04
N LEU A 251 9.14 -11.43 9.11
CA LEU A 251 9.70 -11.06 7.81
C LEU A 251 8.62 -10.58 6.82
N VAL A 252 7.49 -11.28 6.73
CA VAL A 252 6.49 -11.08 5.66
C VAL A 252 5.52 -9.93 5.96
N ILE A 253 5.07 -9.78 7.20
CA ILE A 253 4.05 -8.77 7.54
C ILE A 253 4.55 -7.34 7.28
N PRO A 254 5.71 -6.89 7.80
CA PRO A 254 6.20 -5.53 7.54
C PRO A 254 6.42 -5.27 6.05
N LEU A 255 6.89 -6.28 5.31
CA LEU A 255 7.12 -6.19 3.88
C LEU A 255 5.80 -6.00 3.10
N LEU A 256 4.77 -6.78 3.38
CA LEU A 256 3.45 -6.63 2.76
C LEU A 256 2.81 -5.28 3.10
N VAL A 257 2.85 -4.88 4.38
CA VAL A 257 2.30 -3.59 4.82
C VAL A 257 3.04 -2.43 4.13
N PHE A 258 4.37 -2.52 3.98
CA PHE A 258 5.17 -1.53 3.25
C PHE A 258 4.71 -1.41 1.79
N PHE A 259 4.62 -2.51 1.04
CA PHE A 259 4.22 -2.46 -0.38
C PHE A 259 2.79 -1.95 -0.57
N ILE A 260 1.84 -2.40 0.25
CA ILE A 260 0.45 -1.93 0.19
C ILE A 260 0.38 -0.43 0.50
N SER A 261 1.11 0.02 1.54
CA SER A 261 1.13 1.43 1.94
C SER A 261 1.79 2.30 0.88
N PHE A 262 2.92 1.86 0.30
CA PHE A 262 3.61 2.57 -0.79
C PHE A 262 2.70 2.73 -2.02
N LEU A 263 2.04 1.64 -2.44
CA LEU A 263 1.08 1.68 -3.55
C LEU A 263 -0.09 2.63 -3.25
N ALA A 264 -0.59 2.62 -2.01
CA ALA A 264 -1.66 3.51 -1.59
C ALA A 264 -1.25 5.00 -1.64
N LEU A 265 -0.02 5.35 -1.26
CA LEU A 265 0.51 6.71 -1.41
C LEU A 265 0.64 7.11 -2.89
N VAL A 266 1.14 6.22 -3.74
CA VAL A 266 1.21 6.46 -5.20
C VAL A 266 -0.19 6.76 -5.75
N ILE A 267 -1.17 5.90 -5.46
CA ILE A 267 -2.56 6.10 -5.91
C ILE A 267 -3.11 7.43 -5.35
N ALA A 268 -2.94 7.71 -4.06
CA ALA A 268 -3.41 8.96 -3.45
C ALA A 268 -2.82 10.19 -4.14
N THR A 269 -1.53 10.19 -4.49
CA THR A 269 -0.90 11.33 -5.19
C THR A 269 -1.37 11.49 -6.64
N LEU A 270 -1.59 10.38 -7.36
CA LEU A 270 -2.22 10.43 -8.69
C LEU A 270 -3.65 10.99 -8.61
N GLN A 271 -4.40 10.65 -7.55
CA GLN A 271 -5.72 11.23 -7.30
C GLN A 271 -5.65 12.74 -7.05
N MET A 272 -4.67 13.22 -6.28
CA MET A 272 -4.49 14.66 -6.07
C MET A 272 -4.21 15.38 -7.39
N PHE A 273 -3.28 14.85 -8.20
CA PHE A 273 -2.96 15.41 -9.50
C PHE A 273 -4.17 15.46 -10.44
N TYR A 274 -4.94 14.36 -10.51
CA TYR A 274 -6.16 14.29 -11.31
C TYR A 274 -7.18 15.35 -10.87
N LYS A 275 -7.46 15.45 -9.57
CA LYS A 275 -8.42 16.43 -9.04
C LYS A 275 -7.95 17.87 -9.26
N ARG A 276 -6.64 18.14 -9.12
CA ARG A 276 -6.04 19.46 -9.38
C ARG A 276 -6.14 19.87 -10.85
N ARG A 277 -5.90 18.94 -11.77
CA ARG A 277 -6.09 19.17 -13.22
C ARG A 277 -7.55 19.50 -13.52
N LYS A 278 -8.49 18.73 -12.96
CA LYS A 278 -9.94 18.98 -13.14
C LYS A 278 -10.40 20.30 -12.49
N GLN A 279 -9.74 20.75 -11.43
CA GLN A 279 -9.96 22.08 -10.86
C GLN A 279 -9.51 23.20 -11.82
N LYS A 280 -8.33 23.07 -12.44
CA LYS A 280 -7.86 24.03 -13.46
C LYS A 280 -8.84 24.10 -14.65
N ASP A 281 -9.38 22.97 -15.08
CA ASP A 281 -10.44 22.91 -16.11
C ASP A 281 -11.74 23.61 -15.68
N ALA A 282 -12.14 23.47 -14.40
CA ALA A 282 -13.33 24.15 -13.84
C ALA A 282 -13.12 25.67 -13.76
N ASN A 283 -11.93 26.12 -13.37
CA ASN A 283 -11.59 27.54 -13.31
C ASN A 283 -11.54 28.17 -14.70
N SER A 284 -10.99 27.47 -15.71
CA SER A 284 -10.97 27.99 -17.08
C SER A 284 -12.38 28.13 -17.65
N LEU A 285 -13.26 27.16 -17.39
CA LEU A 285 -14.68 27.25 -17.74
C LEU A 285 -15.38 28.43 -17.04
N THR A 286 -15.09 28.64 -15.76
CA THR A 286 -15.64 29.76 -14.97
C THR A 286 -15.18 31.11 -15.54
N SER A 287 -13.91 31.24 -15.91
CA SER A 287 -13.36 32.44 -16.54
C SER A 287 -13.96 32.74 -17.92
N LEU A 288 -14.34 31.69 -18.68
CA LEU A 288 -15.06 31.86 -19.94
C LEU A 288 -16.49 32.36 -19.70
N LEU A 289 -17.19 31.84 -18.68
CA LEU A 289 -18.52 32.30 -18.32
C LEU A 289 -18.52 33.76 -17.89
N GLN A 290 -17.52 34.16 -17.08
CA GLN A 290 -17.35 35.53 -16.65
C GLN A 290 -17.06 36.48 -17.82
N SER A 291 -16.09 36.13 -18.69
CA SER A 291 -15.70 37.02 -19.79
C SER A 291 -16.78 37.20 -20.87
N LYS A 292 -17.65 36.21 -21.08
CA LYS A 292 -18.71 36.27 -22.11
C LYS A 292 -20.02 36.89 -21.63
N PHE A 293 -20.36 36.78 -20.35
CA PHE A 293 -21.69 37.13 -19.84
C PHE A 293 -21.69 38.16 -18.72
N ASP A 294 -20.55 38.82 -18.47
CA ASP A 294 -20.36 39.86 -17.45
C ASP A 294 -20.89 39.45 -16.07
N ALA A 295 -20.77 38.16 -15.75
CA ALA A 295 -21.19 37.62 -14.49
C ALA A 295 -20.07 37.84 -13.47
N ASP A 296 -20.36 38.55 -12.37
CA ASP A 296 -19.42 38.80 -11.27
C ASP A 296 -19.16 37.53 -10.42
N ILE A 297 -18.58 36.50 -11.04
CA ILE A 297 -18.30 35.24 -10.36
C ILE A 297 -17.01 35.40 -9.56
N ASP A 298 -17.12 35.23 -8.23
CA ASP A 298 -15.94 35.13 -7.38
C ASP A 298 -15.24 33.79 -7.64
N ILE A 299 -14.21 33.85 -8.49
CA ILE A 299 -13.38 32.70 -8.86
C ILE A 299 -12.69 32.12 -7.61
N GLN A 300 -12.31 32.97 -6.64
CA GLN A 300 -11.53 32.55 -5.48
C GLN A 300 -12.37 31.70 -4.52
N SER A 301 -13.63 32.07 -4.25
CA SER A 301 -14.54 31.23 -3.44
C SER A 301 -14.90 29.94 -4.15
N THR A 302 -15.11 29.96 -5.46
CA THR A 302 -15.42 28.77 -6.27
C THR A 302 -14.25 27.78 -6.24
N GLU A 303 -13.01 28.27 -6.38
CA GLU A 303 -11.79 27.47 -6.27
C GLU A 303 -11.62 26.86 -4.87
N SER A 304 -11.90 27.65 -3.82
CA SER A 304 -11.84 27.17 -2.43
C SER A 304 -12.83 26.04 -2.19
N GLN A 305 -14.09 26.21 -2.61
CA GLN A 305 -15.14 25.19 -2.48
C GLN A 305 -14.77 23.89 -3.19
N TYR A 306 -14.23 23.96 -4.41
CA TYR A 306 -13.74 22.80 -5.14
C TYR A 306 -12.63 22.08 -4.36
N SER A 307 -11.69 22.85 -3.79
CA SER A 307 -10.56 22.31 -3.01
C SER A 307 -11.06 21.53 -1.79
N TRP A 308 -12.04 22.06 -1.05
CA TRP A 308 -12.66 21.38 0.09
C TRP A 308 -13.32 20.06 -0.30
N ASN A 309 -14.09 20.06 -1.38
CA ASN A 309 -14.76 18.86 -1.91
C ASN A 309 -13.76 17.78 -2.39
N SER A 310 -12.52 18.16 -2.66
CA SER A 310 -11.49 17.29 -3.23
C SER A 310 -10.45 16.78 -2.22
N LEU A 311 -10.62 17.01 -0.92
CA LEU A 311 -9.60 16.74 0.12
C LEU A 311 -9.30 15.28 0.45
N THR A 312 -10.22 14.36 0.18
CA THR A 312 -10.09 12.93 0.54
C THR A 312 -8.70 12.30 0.31
N PRO A 313 -8.05 12.43 -0.89
CA PRO A 313 -6.73 11.85 -1.12
C PRO A 313 -5.63 12.42 -0.22
N TYR A 314 -5.73 13.67 0.23
CA TYR A 314 -4.76 14.26 1.15
C TYR A 314 -4.84 13.60 2.53
N TYR A 315 -6.05 13.40 3.06
CA TYR A 315 -6.24 12.67 4.31
C TYR A 315 -5.72 11.23 4.22
N VAL A 316 -6.00 10.54 3.12
CA VAL A 316 -5.49 9.18 2.89
C VAL A 316 -3.96 9.17 2.88
N PHE A 317 -3.32 10.08 2.14
CA PHE A 317 -1.86 10.17 2.06
C PHE A 317 -1.21 10.40 3.43
N PHE A 318 -1.65 11.40 4.19
CA PHE A 318 -1.06 11.70 5.50
C PHE A 318 -1.38 10.64 6.56
N SER A 319 -2.49 9.90 6.43
CA SER A 319 -2.80 8.79 7.33
C SER A 319 -1.94 7.54 7.08
N ILE A 320 -1.58 7.27 5.82
CA ILE A 320 -0.83 6.07 5.43
C ILE A 320 0.69 6.30 5.49
N LEU A 321 1.15 7.55 5.34
CA LEU A 321 2.58 7.87 5.35
C LEU A 321 3.34 7.34 6.58
N PRO A 322 2.86 7.52 7.83
CA PRO A 322 3.54 6.97 9.00
C PRO A 322 3.61 5.44 8.98
N LEU A 323 2.54 4.79 8.52
CA LEU A 323 2.48 3.33 8.39
C LEU A 323 3.51 2.81 7.38
N MET A 324 3.68 3.51 6.25
CA MET A 324 4.70 3.18 5.26
C MET A 324 6.11 3.32 5.85
N VAL A 325 6.40 4.44 6.53
CA VAL A 325 7.72 4.71 7.11
C VAL A 325 8.06 3.66 8.18
N PHE A 326 7.13 3.40 9.09
CA PHE A 326 7.30 2.40 10.15
C PHE A 326 7.53 0.99 9.56
N SER A 327 6.73 0.60 8.57
CA SER A 327 6.86 -0.72 7.92
C SER A 327 8.17 -0.85 7.15
N PHE A 328 8.64 0.22 6.51
CA PHE A 328 9.95 0.26 5.85
C PHE A 328 11.10 0.07 6.84
N SER A 329 10.99 0.64 8.04
CA SER A 329 12.01 0.49 9.09
C SER A 329 12.08 -0.93 9.67
N PHE A 330 10.97 -1.64 9.76
CA PHE A 330 10.93 -3.04 10.22
C PHE A 330 11.29 -4.06 9.14
N ALA A 331 11.04 -3.75 7.87
CA ALA A 331 11.23 -4.70 6.79
C ALA A 331 12.72 -4.89 6.44
N ASN A 332 13.10 -6.14 6.16
CA ASN A 332 14.45 -6.45 5.72
C ASN A 332 14.71 -5.85 4.32
N LYS A 333 15.66 -4.92 4.26
CA LYS A 333 16.02 -4.12 3.08
C LYS A 333 16.49 -4.96 1.90
N SER A 334 17.02 -6.16 2.13
CA SER A 334 17.47 -7.07 1.05
C SER A 334 16.33 -7.54 0.13
N TYR A 335 15.09 -7.56 0.63
CA TYR A 335 13.91 -7.98 -0.13
C TYR A 335 13.15 -6.79 -0.75
N ILE A 336 13.51 -5.56 -0.38
CA ILE A 336 12.90 -4.36 -0.94
C ILE A 336 13.76 -3.90 -2.11
N PRO A 337 13.19 -3.73 -3.32
CA PRO A 337 13.91 -3.14 -4.44
C PRO A 337 14.05 -1.62 -4.23
N CYS A 338 14.92 -1.21 -3.30
CA CYS A 338 15.06 0.18 -2.85
C CYS A 338 15.37 1.14 -4.01
N ALA A 339 16.19 0.73 -4.99
CA ALA A 339 16.52 1.55 -6.15
C ALA A 339 15.28 1.88 -7.00
N GLU A 340 14.40 0.90 -7.21
CA GLU A 340 13.17 1.08 -7.96
C GLU A 340 12.20 2.02 -7.22
N MET A 341 12.12 1.88 -5.90
CA MET A 341 11.27 2.72 -5.05
C MET A 341 11.76 4.17 -4.97
N VAL A 342 13.08 4.38 -4.91
CA VAL A 342 13.70 5.72 -4.96
C VAL A 342 13.38 6.40 -6.29
N VAL A 343 13.51 5.69 -7.42
CA VAL A 343 13.16 6.25 -8.74
C VAL A 343 11.69 6.65 -8.79
N VAL A 344 10.77 5.79 -8.31
CA VAL A 344 9.34 6.12 -8.26
C VAL A 344 9.08 7.32 -7.35
N ALA A 345 9.69 7.38 -6.17
CA ALA A 345 9.55 8.51 -5.25
C ALA A 345 10.07 9.83 -5.85
N MET A 346 11.19 9.80 -6.59
CA MET A 346 11.72 10.96 -7.30
C MET A 346 10.82 11.41 -8.44
N VAL A 347 10.27 10.47 -9.22
CA VAL A 347 9.28 10.77 -10.27
C VAL A 347 8.01 11.39 -9.66
N MET A 348 7.51 10.83 -8.55
CA MET A 348 6.34 11.38 -7.82
C MET A 348 6.64 12.76 -7.24
N THR A 349 7.85 13.01 -6.75
CA THR A 349 8.30 14.34 -6.33
C THR A 349 8.22 15.34 -7.49
N GLY A 350 8.71 14.95 -8.67
CA GLY A 350 8.64 15.77 -9.89
C GLY A 350 7.20 16.02 -10.35
N ILE A 351 6.34 15.00 -10.35
CA ILE A 351 4.91 15.15 -10.68
C ILE A 351 4.23 16.08 -9.67
N CYS A 352 4.55 15.99 -8.38
CA CYS A 352 3.99 16.88 -7.37
C CYS A 352 4.47 18.32 -7.57
N PHE A 353 5.75 18.51 -7.90
CA PHE A 353 6.32 19.83 -8.17
C PHE A 353 5.68 20.47 -9.41
N PHE A 354 5.74 19.84 -10.59
CA PHE A 354 5.19 20.45 -11.81
C PHE A 354 3.66 20.42 -11.89
N GLY A 355 3.04 19.39 -11.31
CA GLY A 355 1.62 19.12 -11.48
C GLY A 355 0.72 19.81 -10.46
N LEU A 356 1.22 20.01 -9.23
CA LEU A 356 0.44 20.60 -8.15
C LEU A 356 0.93 21.99 -7.73
N ALA A 357 2.10 22.45 -8.17
CA ALA A 357 2.56 23.79 -7.85
C ALA A 357 1.82 24.89 -8.66
N ASP A 358 1.77 26.06 -8.04
CA ASP A 358 1.25 27.35 -8.54
C ASP A 358 2.42 28.37 -8.56
N ASP A 359 2.15 29.68 -8.69
CA ASP A 359 3.12 30.80 -8.82
C ASP A 359 4.25 30.91 -7.73
N HIS A 360 4.38 29.96 -6.81
CA HIS A 360 5.27 29.98 -5.65
C HIS A 360 6.41 28.93 -5.70
N ASP A 361 6.75 28.43 -6.88
CA ASP A 361 7.79 27.41 -7.15
C ASP A 361 9.15 27.68 -6.50
N MET A 362 9.50 28.95 -6.28
CA MET A 362 10.82 29.32 -5.75
C MET A 362 10.98 28.97 -4.26
N LEU A 363 9.91 29.07 -3.46
CA LEU A 363 9.95 28.74 -2.03
C LEU A 363 10.07 27.23 -1.80
N THR A 364 9.54 26.46 -2.72
CA THR A 364 9.40 25.00 -2.60
C THR A 364 10.65 24.33 -3.14
N LEU A 365 11.22 24.88 -4.22
CA LEU A 365 12.59 24.60 -4.63
C LEU A 365 13.60 24.95 -3.53
N ALA A 366 13.43 26.08 -2.84
CA ALA A 366 14.28 26.44 -1.70
C ALA A 366 14.16 25.45 -0.53
N ALA A 367 12.94 24.95 -0.23
CA ALA A 367 12.73 23.94 0.80
C ALA A 367 13.35 22.58 0.44
N LEU A 368 13.22 22.13 -0.82
CA LEU A 368 13.86 20.91 -1.33
C LEU A 368 15.38 21.04 -1.35
N ALA A 369 15.92 22.21 -1.75
CA ALA A 369 17.35 22.49 -1.73
C ALA A 369 17.90 22.51 -0.29
N ALA A 370 17.18 23.15 0.65
CA ALA A 370 17.54 23.15 2.06
C ALA A 370 17.55 21.72 2.63
N HIS A 371 16.57 20.89 2.28
CA HIS A 371 16.54 19.50 2.71
C HIS A 371 17.64 18.63 2.08
N THR A 372 17.97 18.88 0.81
CA THR A 372 19.12 18.22 0.13
C THR A 372 20.43 18.58 0.81
N PHE A 373 20.60 19.84 1.20
CA PHE A 373 21.77 20.30 1.94
C PHE A 373 21.83 19.70 3.34
N ALA A 374 20.68 19.61 4.03
CA ALA A 374 20.58 18.98 5.35
C ALA A 374 20.93 17.47 5.31
N SER A 375 20.57 16.78 4.22
CA SER A 375 20.78 15.35 4.02
C SER A 375 22.09 14.99 3.30
N LEU A 376 22.93 15.99 3.00
CA LEU A 376 24.25 15.80 2.38
C LEU A 376 25.15 14.74 3.06
N PRO A 377 25.19 14.62 4.41
CA PRO A 377 25.94 13.54 5.07
C PRO A 377 25.48 12.14 4.66
N ILE A 378 24.16 11.95 4.48
CA ILE A 378 23.54 10.67 4.12
C ILE A 378 23.85 10.34 2.64
N LEU A 379 23.75 11.33 1.75
CA LEU A 379 23.94 11.15 0.30
C LEU A 379 25.38 10.82 -0.09
N ILE A 380 26.36 11.39 0.64
CA ILE A 380 27.79 11.32 0.27
C ILE A 380 28.58 10.35 1.17
N GLY A 381 27.95 9.78 2.21
CA GLY A 381 28.60 8.84 3.14
C GLY A 381 29.30 7.64 2.49
N ASN A 382 28.88 7.22 1.29
CA ASN A 382 29.47 6.10 0.55
C ASN A 382 30.58 6.50 -0.46
N VAL A 383 30.85 7.79 -0.66
CA VAL A 383 31.81 8.28 -1.67
C VAL A 383 33.18 8.50 -1.03
N HIS A 384 34.11 7.59 -1.31
CA HIS A 384 35.49 7.59 -0.76
C HIS A 384 36.45 8.61 -1.43
N ALA A 385 35.93 9.64 -2.10
CA ALA A 385 36.78 10.65 -2.74
C ALA A 385 37.42 11.57 -1.69
N GLY A 386 38.76 11.52 -1.57
CA GLY A 386 39.52 12.12 -0.46
C GLY A 386 39.44 13.65 -0.31
N PHE A 387 39.11 14.39 -1.37
CA PHE A 387 38.94 15.85 -1.30
C PHE A 387 37.52 16.24 -0.85
N ILE A 388 36.50 15.54 -1.37
CA ILE A 388 35.08 15.79 -1.06
C ILE A 388 34.78 15.39 0.39
N SER A 389 35.34 14.28 0.87
CA SER A 389 35.18 13.84 2.26
C SER A 389 35.75 14.82 3.29
N LYS A 390 36.86 15.53 2.99
CA LYS A 390 37.43 16.55 3.88
C LYS A 390 36.57 17.80 3.99
N ILE A 391 36.06 18.30 2.87
CA ILE A 391 35.14 19.45 2.86
C ILE A 391 33.81 19.08 3.52
N LEU A 392 33.28 17.89 3.23
CA LEU A 392 32.06 17.40 3.82
C LEU A 392 32.21 17.19 5.34
N GLY A 393 33.33 16.63 5.78
CA GLY A 393 33.65 16.48 7.20
C GLY A 393 33.76 17.81 7.94
N PHE A 394 34.14 18.90 7.26
CA PHE A 394 34.10 20.24 7.85
C PHE A 394 32.67 20.78 7.97
N ILE A 395 31.84 20.59 6.94
CA ILE A 395 30.45 21.08 6.87
C ILE A 395 29.52 20.32 7.82
N THR A 396 29.74 19.02 8.00
CA THR A 396 28.83 18.12 8.71
C THR A 396 29.17 17.91 10.18
N ARG A 397 30.29 18.47 10.65
CA ARG A 397 30.66 18.40 12.06
C ARG A 397 29.63 19.14 12.93
N PRO A 398 29.14 18.51 14.02
CA PRO A 398 28.29 19.20 14.99
C PRO A 398 29.11 20.30 15.68
N LEU A 399 28.60 21.53 15.69
CA LEU A 399 29.18 22.65 16.44
C LEU A 399 28.93 22.46 17.94
N VAL A 400 27.73 21.96 18.28
CA VAL A 400 27.32 21.64 19.65
C VAL A 400 26.46 20.37 19.61
N SER A 401 26.77 19.37 20.44
CA SER A 401 25.91 18.22 20.69
C SER A 401 25.41 18.25 22.15
N LEU A 402 24.09 18.24 22.33
CA LEU A 402 23.43 18.21 23.64
C LEU A 402 22.72 16.87 23.80
N TYR A 403 23.07 16.11 24.82
CA TYR A 403 22.40 14.85 25.14
C TYR A 403 21.17 15.14 26.03
N LEU A 404 19.97 14.81 25.54
CA LEU A 404 18.69 15.15 26.18
C LEU A 404 18.14 14.00 27.05
N GLY A 405 18.84 12.85 27.12
CA GLY A 405 18.41 11.64 27.83
C GLY A 405 17.64 10.66 26.94
N MET A 406 17.53 9.40 27.38
CA MET A 406 16.89 8.28 26.65
C MET A 406 17.44 8.02 25.23
N GLY A 407 18.74 8.19 24.98
CA GLY A 407 19.34 7.96 23.66
C GLY A 407 19.07 9.06 22.62
N VAL A 408 18.47 10.20 23.00
CA VAL A 408 18.25 11.36 22.12
C VAL A 408 19.39 12.35 22.24
N SER A 409 20.07 12.65 21.14
CA SER A 409 21.05 13.73 21.04
C SER A 409 20.60 14.81 20.07
N LEU A 410 20.63 16.07 20.52
CA LEU A 410 20.44 17.26 19.68
C LEU A 410 21.79 17.69 19.12
N ASN A 411 21.93 17.62 17.80
CA ASN A 411 23.16 17.96 17.09
C ASN A 411 22.95 19.26 16.31
N LEU A 412 23.50 20.36 16.81
CA LEU A 412 23.54 21.65 16.12
C LEU A 412 24.71 21.66 15.15
N SER A 413 24.45 21.26 13.91
CA SER A 413 25.37 21.34 12.77
C SER A 413 24.88 22.38 11.76
N LEU A 414 25.72 22.79 10.81
CA LEU A 414 25.29 23.66 9.70
C LEU A 414 24.12 23.03 8.91
N PRO A 415 24.14 21.73 8.55
CA PRO A 415 22.98 21.00 8.05
C PRO A 415 21.71 21.13 8.92
N SER A 416 21.85 21.07 10.25
CA SER A 416 20.72 21.19 11.19
C SER A 416 20.09 22.58 11.19
N VAL A 417 20.89 23.64 11.09
CA VAL A 417 20.40 25.02 10.98
C VAL A 417 19.63 25.21 9.67
N VAL A 418 20.14 24.67 8.56
CA VAL A 418 19.45 24.71 7.26
C VAL A 418 18.16 23.89 7.29
N HIS A 419 18.13 22.76 8.00
CA HIS A 419 16.90 21.98 8.20
C HIS A 419 15.83 22.75 8.98
N MET A 420 16.22 23.56 9.98
CA MET A 420 15.27 24.44 10.71
C MET A 420 14.65 25.54 9.83
N LEU A 421 15.25 25.86 8.68
CA LEU A 421 14.68 26.80 7.71
C LEU A 421 13.43 26.21 7.02
N VAL A 422 13.37 24.89 6.82
CA VAL A 422 12.27 24.21 6.10
C VAL A 422 10.88 24.48 6.73
N PRO A 423 10.65 24.26 8.04
CA PRO A 423 9.36 24.58 8.66
C PRO A 423 9.06 26.08 8.65
N PHE A 424 10.08 26.96 8.69
CA PHE A 424 9.88 28.40 8.56
C PHE A 424 9.39 28.80 7.16
N LEU A 425 9.93 28.19 6.09
CA LEU A 425 9.45 28.38 4.72
C LEU A 425 8.00 27.90 4.57
N PHE A 426 7.65 26.76 5.17
CA PHE A 426 6.28 26.24 5.20
C PHE A 426 5.32 27.17 5.97
N LEU A 427 5.74 27.70 7.12
CA LEU A 427 4.95 28.65 7.89
C LEU A 427 4.72 29.96 7.11
N ARG A 428 5.73 30.45 6.39
CA ARG A 428 5.60 31.65 5.54
C ARG A 428 4.59 31.42 4.40
N MET A 429 4.54 30.22 3.85
CA MET A 429 3.51 29.84 2.86
C MET A 429 2.12 29.76 3.49
N ALA A 430 2.00 29.29 4.73
CA ALA A 430 0.73 29.19 5.46
C ALA A 430 0.10 30.57 5.77
N ILE A 431 0.91 31.54 6.21
CA ILE A 431 0.42 32.81 6.75
C ILE A 431 -0.19 33.73 5.67
N ARG A 432 0.19 33.57 4.40
CA ARG A 432 -0.19 34.52 3.33
C ARG A 432 -1.63 34.41 2.80
N GLY A 433 -2.40 33.38 3.17
CA GLY A 433 -3.76 33.17 2.62
C GLY A 433 -4.79 32.57 3.58
N GLY A 434 -4.54 32.61 4.89
CA GLY A 434 -5.39 31.95 5.89
C GLY A 434 -5.53 30.44 5.67
N TRP A 435 -6.58 29.82 6.22
CA TRP A 435 -6.82 28.36 6.10
C TRP A 435 -7.02 27.89 4.65
N SER A 436 -7.60 28.72 3.79
CA SER A 436 -7.76 28.41 2.36
C SER A 436 -6.41 28.44 1.63
N GLY A 437 -5.49 29.33 2.02
CA GLY A 437 -4.13 29.40 1.47
C GLY A 437 -3.26 28.22 1.90
N VAL A 438 -3.41 27.74 3.14
CA VAL A 438 -2.73 26.53 3.63
C VAL A 438 -3.11 25.32 2.77
N LEU A 439 -4.40 25.11 2.53
CA LEU A 439 -4.90 23.99 1.74
C LEU A 439 -4.46 24.07 0.27
N LYS A 440 -4.50 25.29 -0.30
CA LYS A 440 -4.18 25.55 -1.71
C LYS A 440 -2.68 25.48 -1.99
N SER A 441 -1.87 26.11 -1.14
CA SER A 441 -0.44 26.31 -1.38
C SER A 441 0.43 25.38 -0.55
N LEU A 442 0.20 25.23 0.76
CA LEU A 442 1.14 24.46 1.59
C LEU A 442 1.04 22.95 1.37
N VAL A 443 -0.19 22.40 1.42
CA VAL A 443 -0.41 20.95 1.46
C VAL A 443 0.25 20.19 0.27
N PRO A 444 0.12 20.64 -0.99
CA PRO A 444 0.77 19.96 -2.11
C PRO A 444 2.30 19.95 -2.03
N HIS A 445 2.90 21.02 -1.50
CA HIS A 445 4.36 21.11 -1.35
C HIS A 445 4.87 20.25 -0.20
N VAL A 446 4.07 20.06 0.86
CA VAL A 446 4.38 19.09 1.91
C VAL A 446 4.35 17.66 1.36
N VAL A 447 3.39 17.32 0.48
CA VAL A 447 3.36 16.00 -0.20
C VAL A 447 4.61 15.78 -1.05
N CYS A 448 5.04 16.79 -1.82
CA CYS A 448 6.29 16.77 -2.58
C CYS A 448 7.50 16.54 -1.67
N TYR A 449 7.57 17.27 -0.55
CA TYR A 449 8.61 17.11 0.46
C TYR A 449 8.63 15.71 1.07
N CYS A 450 7.47 15.10 1.35
CA CYS A 450 7.39 13.75 1.91
C CYS A 450 7.93 12.68 0.96
N TRP A 451 7.60 12.76 -0.34
CA TRP A 451 8.16 11.85 -1.34
C TRP A 451 9.67 11.98 -1.46
N TYR A 452 10.17 13.22 -1.47
CA TYR A 452 11.60 13.49 -1.53
C TYR A 452 12.34 13.01 -0.28
N SER A 453 11.74 13.21 0.90
CA SER A 453 12.26 12.73 2.19
C SER A 453 12.34 11.20 2.22
N PHE A 454 11.34 10.50 1.69
CA PHE A 454 11.38 9.05 1.54
C PHE A 454 12.48 8.59 0.57
N ALA A 455 12.64 9.27 -0.58
CA ALA A 455 13.70 8.96 -1.53
C ALA A 455 15.09 9.08 -0.89
N ILE A 456 15.34 10.13 -0.09
CA ILE A 456 16.58 10.31 0.66
C ILE A 456 16.75 9.22 1.73
N ALA A 457 15.70 8.87 2.47
CA ALA A 457 15.76 7.84 3.51
C ALA A 457 16.08 6.44 2.95
N ALA A 458 15.59 6.12 1.75
CA ALA A 458 15.86 4.85 1.08
C ALA A 458 17.21 4.84 0.33
N PHE A 459 17.79 6.01 0.03
CA PHE A 459 19.02 6.15 -0.76
C PHE A 459 20.24 5.38 -0.22
N PRO A 460 20.54 5.33 1.11
CA PRO A 460 21.68 4.59 1.65
C PRO A 460 21.68 3.09 1.33
N SER A 461 20.50 2.54 1.05
CA SER A 461 20.32 1.12 0.72
C SER A 461 20.43 0.86 -0.79
N THR A 462 20.90 1.84 -1.58
CA THR A 462 20.97 1.79 -3.04
C THR A 462 22.35 2.16 -3.56
N SER A 463 22.66 1.74 -4.79
CA SER A 463 23.86 2.14 -5.52
C SER A 463 23.51 2.91 -6.79
N TRP A 464 24.41 3.79 -7.25
CA TRP A 464 24.23 4.54 -8.49
C TRP A 464 23.94 3.64 -9.70
N LEU A 465 24.61 2.49 -9.79
CA LEU A 465 24.38 1.51 -10.86
C LEU A 465 22.97 0.91 -10.78
N SER A 466 22.48 0.61 -9.57
CA SER A 466 21.12 0.09 -9.37
C SER A 466 20.04 1.10 -9.76
N MET A 467 20.25 2.39 -9.49
CA MET A 467 19.35 3.48 -9.93
C MET A 467 19.37 3.67 -11.45
N ALA A 468 20.54 3.59 -12.08
CA ALA A 468 20.64 3.65 -13.54
C ALA A 468 19.89 2.47 -14.18
N ARG A 469 20.09 1.25 -13.65
CA ARG A 469 19.36 0.05 -14.08
C ARG A 469 17.84 0.22 -13.90
N ALA A 470 17.39 0.71 -12.75
CA ALA A 470 15.99 0.97 -12.44
C ALA A 470 15.36 1.96 -13.44
N THR A 471 16.05 3.08 -13.68
CA THR A 471 15.58 4.13 -14.62
C THR A 471 15.43 3.58 -16.03
N VAL A 472 16.42 2.83 -16.52
CA VAL A 472 16.35 2.17 -17.83
C VAL A 472 15.23 1.11 -17.86
N GLY A 473 15.07 0.34 -16.78
CA GLY A 473 13.99 -0.64 -16.63
C GLY A 473 12.61 0.00 -16.76
N TYR A 474 12.37 1.13 -16.08
CA TYR A 474 11.11 1.87 -16.18
C TYR A 474 10.88 2.50 -17.57
N LEU A 475 11.93 3.00 -18.24
CA LEU A 475 11.82 3.51 -19.60
C LEU A 475 11.43 2.41 -20.61
N LEU A 476 11.90 1.18 -20.38
CA LEU A 476 11.59 0.02 -21.21
C LEU A 476 10.35 -0.75 -20.74
N LEU A 477 9.69 -0.31 -19.66
CA LEU A 477 8.51 -0.95 -19.09
C LEU A 477 7.37 -1.20 -20.10
N PRO A 478 7.05 -0.29 -21.05
CA PRO A 478 6.04 -0.56 -22.07
C PRO A 478 6.35 -1.79 -22.95
N ILE A 479 7.63 -2.14 -23.09
CA ILE A 479 8.11 -3.30 -23.86
C ILE A 479 8.18 -4.54 -22.96
N PHE A 480 8.60 -4.38 -21.70
CA PHE A 480 8.75 -5.49 -20.77
C PHE A 480 7.42 -5.99 -20.15
N VAL A 481 6.40 -5.15 -20.00
CA VAL A 481 5.11 -5.58 -19.41
C VAL A 481 4.45 -6.71 -20.21
N PRO A 482 4.32 -6.65 -21.55
CA PRO A 482 3.81 -7.77 -22.34
C PRO A 482 4.64 -9.05 -22.18
N VAL A 483 5.97 -8.93 -22.15
CA VAL A 483 6.90 -10.06 -22.03
C VAL A 483 6.84 -10.67 -20.63
N SER A 484 6.76 -9.84 -19.60
CA SER A 484 6.63 -10.25 -18.20
C SER A 484 5.28 -10.92 -17.93
N LEU A 485 4.20 -10.48 -18.58
CA LEU A 485 2.89 -11.15 -18.47
C LEU A 485 2.96 -12.58 -19.02
N VAL A 486 3.62 -12.77 -20.17
CA VAL A 486 3.86 -14.11 -20.74
C VAL A 486 4.73 -14.95 -19.81
N GLY A 487 5.81 -14.36 -19.29
CA GLY A 487 6.68 -15.00 -18.30
C GLY A 487 5.95 -15.40 -17.01
N PHE A 488 5.06 -14.54 -16.50
CA PHE A 488 4.26 -14.79 -15.31
C PHE A 488 3.28 -15.95 -15.52
N VAL A 489 2.65 -16.04 -16.71
CA VAL A 489 1.83 -17.20 -17.07
C VAL A 489 2.67 -18.48 -17.08
N PHE A 490 3.89 -18.44 -17.65
CA PHE A 490 4.81 -19.59 -17.62
C PHE A 490 5.24 -19.97 -16.19
N VAL A 491 5.52 -18.99 -15.33
CA VAL A 491 5.87 -19.23 -13.91
C VAL A 491 4.67 -19.78 -13.15
N ILE A 492 3.45 -19.30 -13.39
CA ILE A 492 2.23 -19.88 -12.81
C ILE A 492 2.05 -21.32 -13.26
N ILE A 493 2.22 -21.61 -14.55
CA ILE A 493 2.13 -22.98 -15.09
C ILE A 493 3.20 -23.88 -14.44
N PHE A 494 4.43 -23.37 -14.31
CA PHE A 494 5.53 -24.08 -13.65
C PHE A 494 5.28 -24.30 -12.16
N PHE A 495 4.75 -23.31 -11.46
CA PHE A 495 4.42 -23.39 -10.04
C PHE A 495 3.23 -24.31 -9.80
N LEU A 496 2.20 -24.29 -10.66
CA LEU A 496 1.09 -25.25 -10.66
C LEU A 496 1.60 -26.67 -10.90
N TYR A 497 2.50 -26.85 -11.87
CA TYR A 497 3.17 -28.12 -12.14
C TYR A 497 3.97 -28.62 -10.94
N LYS A 498 4.75 -27.74 -10.27
CA LYS A 498 5.49 -28.07 -9.05
C LYS A 498 4.59 -28.33 -7.85
N LEU A 499 3.49 -27.59 -7.73
CA LEU A 499 2.50 -27.78 -6.67
C LEU A 499 1.86 -29.16 -6.80
N LEU A 500 1.44 -29.54 -8.02
CA LEU A 500 0.88 -30.85 -8.38
C LEU A 500 1.79 -32.04 -8.01
N GLN A 501 3.10 -31.83 -7.85
CA GLN A 501 4.06 -32.87 -7.46
C GLN A 501 4.24 -33.05 -5.94
N THR A 502 3.61 -32.24 -5.08
CA THR A 502 3.79 -32.33 -3.62
C THR A 502 2.68 -33.14 -2.93
N ASP A 503 3.01 -33.90 -1.89
CA ASP A 503 2.06 -34.64 -1.03
C ASP A 503 0.97 -33.75 -0.39
N MET A 504 1.19 -32.44 -0.40
CA MET A 504 0.23 -31.41 0.04
C MET A 504 -0.97 -31.30 -0.90
N VAL A 505 -0.84 -31.64 -2.19
CA VAL A 505 -1.95 -31.57 -3.15
C VAL A 505 -2.99 -32.64 -2.92
N GLY A 506 -2.60 -33.86 -2.52
CA GLY A 506 -3.57 -34.88 -2.09
C GLY A 506 -4.40 -34.38 -0.91
N LYS A 507 -3.76 -33.74 0.07
CA LYS A 507 -4.44 -33.16 1.24
C LYS A 507 -5.30 -31.95 0.88
N LEU A 508 -4.83 -31.04 0.02
CA LEU A 508 -5.59 -29.87 -0.45
C LEU A 508 -6.76 -30.23 -1.36
N ILE A 509 -6.63 -31.24 -2.23
CA ILE A 509 -7.72 -31.76 -3.06
C ILE A 509 -8.77 -32.43 -2.19
N VAL A 510 -8.36 -33.26 -1.22
CA VAL A 510 -9.30 -33.88 -0.27
C VAL A 510 -10.01 -32.83 0.58
N THR A 511 -9.29 -31.81 1.07
CA THR A 511 -9.87 -30.70 1.83
C THR A 511 -10.79 -29.84 0.95
N GLY A 512 -10.41 -29.57 -0.29
CA GLY A 512 -11.22 -28.86 -1.29
C GLY A 512 -12.48 -29.61 -1.69
N LEU A 513 -12.40 -30.94 -1.85
CA LEU A 513 -13.56 -31.81 -2.11
C LEU A 513 -14.49 -31.86 -0.88
N LEU A 514 -13.94 -31.95 0.33
CA LEU A 514 -14.70 -31.89 1.59
C LEU A 514 -15.40 -30.56 1.81
N ILE A 515 -14.83 -29.45 1.33
CA ILE A 515 -15.43 -28.10 1.38
C ILE A 515 -16.42 -27.87 0.22
N ALA A 516 -16.18 -28.45 -0.96
CA ALA A 516 -17.07 -28.34 -2.12
C ALA A 516 -18.43 -29.03 -1.88
N VAL A 517 -18.46 -30.12 -1.11
CA VAL A 517 -19.70 -30.87 -0.80
C VAL A 517 -20.74 -30.00 -0.03
N PRO A 518 -20.40 -29.31 1.07
CA PRO A 518 -21.27 -28.32 1.72
C PRO A 518 -21.70 -27.16 0.83
N ILE A 519 -20.79 -26.66 -0.03
CA ILE A 519 -21.05 -25.53 -0.94
C ILE A 519 -22.05 -25.94 -2.04
N LEU A 520 -21.87 -27.11 -2.65
CA LEU A 520 -22.81 -27.67 -3.62
C LEU A 520 -24.18 -27.96 -2.97
N MET A 521 -24.21 -28.44 -1.72
CA MET A 521 -25.47 -28.69 -1.00
C MET A 521 -26.21 -27.40 -0.58
N THR A 522 -25.50 -26.29 -0.34
CA THR A 522 -26.08 -24.97 -0.01
C THR A 522 -26.51 -24.19 -1.26
N GLN A 523 -25.80 -24.36 -2.39
CA GLN A 523 -26.10 -23.73 -3.70
C GLN A 523 -27.13 -24.51 -4.55
N THR A 524 -27.76 -25.57 -4.02
CA THR A 524 -28.75 -26.40 -4.73
C THR A 524 -29.89 -25.61 -5.38
N LYS A 525 -30.28 -24.45 -4.84
CA LYS A 525 -31.29 -23.55 -5.46
C LYS A 525 -30.80 -22.84 -6.72
N LEU A 526 -29.50 -22.57 -6.83
CA LEU A 526 -28.89 -21.87 -7.97
C LEU A 526 -28.61 -22.82 -9.13
N LEU A 527 -28.14 -24.04 -8.83
CA LEU A 527 -27.78 -25.07 -9.82
C LEU A 527 -28.98 -25.76 -10.48
N PHE A 528 -30.11 -25.95 -9.78
CA PHE A 528 -31.28 -26.68 -10.31
C PHE A 528 -32.46 -25.79 -10.74
N GLY A 529 -32.30 -24.47 -10.71
CA GLY A 529 -33.32 -23.53 -11.15
C GLY A 529 -34.63 -23.57 -10.34
N LYS A 530 -35.52 -22.61 -10.59
CA LYS A 530 -36.76 -22.35 -9.81
C LYS A 530 -37.84 -23.47 -9.85
N LYS A 531 -37.52 -24.72 -10.26
CA LYS A 531 -38.47 -25.83 -10.41
C LYS A 531 -38.25 -27.04 -9.49
N ALA A 532 -37.49 -26.92 -8.39
CA ALA A 532 -37.42 -27.98 -7.40
C ALA A 532 -38.57 -27.89 -6.38
N LYS A 533 -39.43 -28.94 -6.33
CA LYS A 533 -40.52 -29.16 -5.37
C LYS A 533 -40.02 -28.95 -3.91
N ALA A 534 -40.88 -28.39 -3.06
CA ALA A 534 -40.59 -28.17 -1.64
C ALA A 534 -40.09 -29.46 -0.96
N GLU A 535 -38.83 -29.46 -0.50
CA GLU A 535 -38.19 -30.60 0.16
C GLU A 535 -38.91 -31.03 1.44
N SER A 536 -39.04 -32.35 1.64
CA SER A 536 -39.70 -32.94 2.80
C SER A 536 -38.98 -32.60 4.13
N PRO A 537 -39.70 -32.52 5.27
CA PRO A 537 -39.11 -32.18 6.57
C PRO A 537 -38.07 -33.20 7.05
N ARG A 538 -38.15 -34.45 6.57
CA ARG A 538 -37.16 -35.52 6.84
C ARG A 538 -35.84 -35.25 6.12
N ALA A 539 -35.90 -34.80 4.86
CA ALA A 539 -34.71 -34.43 4.07
C ALA A 539 -33.97 -33.22 4.68
N LYS A 540 -34.69 -32.23 5.23
CA LYS A 540 -34.08 -31.10 5.96
C LYS A 540 -33.33 -31.54 7.23
N LYS A 541 -33.87 -32.49 7.99
CA LYS A 541 -33.19 -33.03 9.18
C LYS A 541 -31.92 -33.81 8.81
N VAL A 542 -31.99 -34.64 7.78
CA VAL A 542 -30.82 -35.39 7.27
C VAL A 542 -29.75 -34.44 6.73
N LYS A 543 -30.14 -33.41 5.96
CA LYS A 543 -29.21 -32.36 5.48
C LYS A 543 -28.50 -31.64 6.63
N ARG A 544 -29.23 -31.32 7.71
CA ARG A 544 -28.66 -30.69 8.90
C ARG A 544 -27.70 -31.63 9.64
N ALA A 545 -28.04 -32.91 9.75
CA ALA A 545 -27.17 -33.92 10.37
C ALA A 545 -25.89 -34.17 9.57
N VAL A 546 -25.98 -34.23 8.23
CA VAL A 546 -24.82 -34.36 7.34
C VAL A 546 -23.90 -33.13 7.41
N MET A 547 -24.48 -31.92 7.45
CA MET A 547 -23.71 -30.67 7.62
C MET A 547 -22.94 -30.66 8.95
N ILE A 548 -23.60 -31.02 10.06
CA ILE A 548 -22.95 -31.10 11.38
C ILE A 548 -21.87 -32.19 11.36
N GLY A 549 -22.13 -33.34 10.74
CA GLY A 549 -21.15 -34.43 10.60
C GLY A 549 -19.88 -34.00 9.87
N PHE A 550 -19.99 -33.29 8.75
CA PHE A 550 -18.83 -32.76 8.03
C PHE A 550 -18.13 -31.62 8.78
N SER A 551 -18.85 -30.77 9.52
CA SER A 551 -18.23 -29.75 10.39
C SER A 551 -17.42 -30.37 11.53
N VAL A 552 -17.92 -31.44 12.15
CA VAL A 552 -17.20 -32.18 13.20
C VAL A 552 -16.00 -32.94 12.61
N ALA A 553 -16.15 -33.53 11.42
CA ALA A 553 -15.04 -34.20 10.72
C ALA A 553 -13.94 -33.21 10.28
N ALA A 554 -14.29 -31.97 9.93
CA ALA A 554 -13.32 -30.90 9.64
C ALA A 554 -12.59 -30.36 10.89
N LEU A 555 -13.17 -30.55 12.08
CA LEU A 555 -12.56 -30.26 13.38
C LEU A 555 -11.64 -31.39 13.87
N LEU A 556 -11.80 -32.62 13.35
CA LEU A 556 -10.99 -33.77 13.76
C LEU A 556 -9.47 -33.58 13.52
N PRO A 557 -9.01 -33.01 12.40
CA PRO A 557 -7.58 -32.71 12.20
C PRO A 557 -7.01 -31.70 13.20
N LEU A 558 -7.84 -30.77 13.72
CA LEU A 558 -7.43 -29.79 14.72
C LEU A 558 -7.16 -30.43 16.09
N LEU A 559 -7.77 -31.59 16.38
CA LEU A 559 -7.48 -32.38 17.58
C LEU A 559 -6.13 -33.12 17.50
N PHE A 560 -5.60 -33.33 16.30
CA PHE A 560 -4.28 -33.95 16.07
C PHE A 560 -3.15 -32.93 15.89
N VAL A 561 -3.45 -31.62 15.83
CA VAL A 561 -2.43 -30.58 15.96
C VAL A 561 -2.04 -30.50 17.42
N ARG A 562 -0.93 -31.14 17.76
CA ARG A 562 -0.32 -31.04 19.09
C ARG A 562 0.07 -29.58 19.30
N ALA A 563 -0.74 -28.83 20.06
CA ALA A 563 -0.40 -27.48 20.46
C ALA A 563 0.97 -27.53 21.16
N PRO A 564 1.96 -26.71 20.76
CA PRO A 564 3.17 -26.59 21.56
C PRO A 564 2.74 -26.09 22.93
N SER A 565 3.03 -26.87 23.97
CA SER A 565 2.75 -26.47 25.34
C SER A 565 3.56 -25.21 25.64
N LEU A 566 2.89 -24.05 25.68
CA LEU A 566 3.39 -22.77 26.18
C LEU A 566 3.54 -22.78 27.71
N VAL A 567 4.03 -23.89 28.26
CA VAL A 567 4.53 -23.91 29.63
C VAL A 567 5.98 -23.51 29.50
N THR A 568 6.29 -22.27 29.87
CA THR A 568 7.66 -21.84 30.17
C THR A 568 8.15 -22.72 31.32
N LYS A 569 8.72 -23.89 31.00
CA LYS A 569 9.47 -24.69 31.98
C LYS A 569 10.55 -23.75 32.50
N LYS A 570 10.57 -23.48 33.81
CA LYS A 570 11.70 -22.78 34.44
C LYS A 570 12.97 -23.51 34.02
N ASN A 571 13.97 -22.77 33.54
CA ASN A 571 15.27 -23.31 33.18
C ASN A 571 15.94 -23.81 34.47
N VAL A 572 15.73 -25.08 34.80
CA VAL A 572 16.53 -25.79 35.80
C VAL A 572 17.74 -26.30 35.04
N GLU A 573 18.91 -25.73 35.32
CA GLU A 573 20.17 -26.27 34.83
C GLU A 573 20.47 -27.53 35.65
N LEU A 574 20.23 -28.70 35.06
CA LEU A 574 20.58 -29.97 35.68
C LEU A 574 22.09 -30.18 35.55
N SER A 575 22.80 -30.18 36.69
CA SER A 575 24.24 -30.46 36.71
C SER A 575 24.53 -31.90 36.32
N LEU A 576 25.75 -32.18 35.87
CA LEU A 576 26.16 -33.53 35.48
C LEU A 576 26.16 -34.45 36.72
N GLU A 577 26.65 -33.94 37.84
CA GLU A 577 26.72 -34.66 39.11
C GLU A 577 25.34 -35.06 39.62
N ASP A 578 24.37 -34.13 39.60
CA ASP A 578 22.99 -34.41 39.99
C ASP A 578 22.35 -35.48 39.09
N TYR A 579 22.64 -35.44 37.79
CA TYR A 579 22.12 -36.46 36.85
C TYR A 579 22.73 -37.84 37.12
N LEU A 580 24.03 -37.93 37.40
CA LEU A 580 24.70 -39.19 37.70
C LEU A 580 24.13 -39.84 38.97
N ASP A 581 23.89 -39.06 40.02
CA ASP A 581 23.39 -39.58 41.30
C ASP A 581 21.90 -39.94 41.26
N LEU A 582 21.09 -39.20 40.48
CA LEU A 582 19.63 -39.39 40.45
C LEU A 582 19.17 -40.38 39.37
N CYS A 583 19.89 -40.48 38.25
CA CYS A 583 19.41 -41.11 37.02
C CYS A 583 20.24 -42.29 36.51
N VAL A 584 21.48 -42.48 36.99
CA VAL A 584 22.32 -43.60 36.54
C VAL A 584 22.26 -44.72 37.56
N ALA A 585 21.74 -45.89 37.14
CA ALA A 585 21.72 -47.08 37.97
C ALA A 585 23.14 -47.63 38.20
N GLY A 586 23.42 -48.13 39.42
CA GLY A 586 24.65 -48.87 39.69
C GLY A 586 24.70 -50.22 38.98
N GLU A 587 25.88 -50.83 38.86
CA GLU A 587 26.07 -52.10 38.10
C GLU A 587 25.19 -53.27 38.58
N ALA A 588 24.71 -53.24 39.84
CA ALA A 588 23.86 -54.27 40.44
C ALA A 588 22.36 -53.89 40.54
N ASP A 589 21.97 -52.69 40.10
CA ASP A 589 20.61 -52.18 40.26
C ASP A 589 19.72 -52.45 39.03
N ILE A 590 18.41 -52.57 39.26
CA ILE A 590 17.42 -52.61 38.19
C ILE A 590 17.26 -51.20 37.61
N ILE A 591 17.36 -51.07 36.29
CA ILE A 591 17.40 -49.78 35.58
C ILE A 591 16.02 -49.07 35.54
N ALA A 592 14.92 -49.83 35.51
CA ALA A 592 13.58 -49.30 35.28
C ALA A 592 13.11 -48.21 36.29
N PRO A 593 13.32 -48.33 37.62
CA PRO A 593 12.99 -47.27 38.57
C PRO A 593 13.68 -45.93 38.30
N TYR A 594 14.93 -45.96 37.80
CA TYR A 594 15.69 -44.76 37.44
C TYR A 594 15.16 -44.14 36.14
N GLN A 595 14.77 -44.95 35.16
CA GLN A 595 14.10 -44.48 33.94
C GLN A 595 12.77 -43.80 34.23
N LEU A 596 11.91 -44.39 35.08
CA LEU A 596 10.63 -43.78 35.44
C LEU A 596 10.81 -42.46 36.18
N ARG A 597 11.78 -42.36 37.10
CA ARG A 597 12.04 -41.13 37.85
C ARG A 597 12.62 -40.02 36.98
N CYS A 598 13.53 -40.37 36.08
CA CYS A 598 14.24 -39.38 35.27
C CYS A 598 13.53 -39.02 33.97
N HIS A 599 12.42 -39.69 33.65
CA HIS A 599 11.58 -39.33 32.52
C HIS A 599 11.08 -37.88 32.57
N ASP A 600 10.90 -37.32 33.77
CA ASP A 600 10.47 -35.92 33.95
C ASP A 600 11.48 -34.89 33.43
N PHE A 601 12.76 -35.27 33.32
CA PHE A 601 13.83 -34.44 32.75
C PHE A 601 13.92 -34.53 31.22
N VAL A 602 13.09 -35.34 30.55
CA VAL A 602 13.05 -35.35 29.09
C VAL A 602 12.61 -33.98 28.57
N GLY A 603 13.39 -33.43 27.63
CA GLY A 603 13.21 -32.10 27.06
C GLY A 603 13.85 -30.96 27.85
N THR A 604 14.56 -31.21 28.96
CA THR A 604 15.34 -30.16 29.63
C THR A 604 16.66 -29.89 28.91
N ARG A 605 17.09 -28.63 28.94
CA ARG A 605 18.38 -28.18 28.40
C ARG A 605 19.48 -28.44 29.43
N VAL A 606 20.57 -29.05 29.00
CA VAL A 606 21.74 -29.34 29.84
C VAL A 606 22.99 -28.73 29.21
N ASN A 607 23.94 -28.32 30.06
CA ASN A 607 25.24 -27.79 29.64
C ASN A 607 26.33 -28.61 30.33
N TRP A 608 26.90 -29.58 29.61
CA TRP A 608 27.86 -30.53 30.16
C TRP A 608 29.16 -30.52 29.36
N THR A 609 30.20 -31.04 29.99
CA THR A 609 31.51 -31.25 29.38
C THR A 609 31.78 -32.74 29.25
N GLY A 610 32.41 -33.14 28.14
CA GLY A 610 32.68 -34.54 27.88
C GLY A 610 33.84 -34.75 26.92
N GLN A 611 34.40 -35.96 26.93
CA GLN A 611 35.46 -36.37 26.04
C GLN A 611 34.88 -37.12 24.84
N VAL A 612 35.29 -36.71 23.64
CA VAL A 612 34.85 -37.31 22.37
C VAL A 612 35.36 -38.74 22.25
N SER A 613 34.46 -39.70 22.07
CA SER A 613 34.82 -41.09 21.80
C SER A 613 34.83 -41.38 20.30
N GLN A 614 33.73 -41.06 19.60
CA GLN A 614 33.60 -41.25 18.16
C GLN A 614 32.47 -40.38 17.57
N VAL A 615 32.53 -40.14 16.27
CA VAL A 615 31.47 -39.50 15.48
C VAL A 615 31.00 -40.50 14.43
N LYS A 616 29.70 -40.74 14.35
CA LYS A 616 29.09 -41.71 13.43
C LYS A 616 27.97 -41.06 12.62
N VAL A 617 27.81 -41.46 11.35
CA VAL A 617 26.62 -41.12 10.57
C VAL A 617 25.45 -42.00 11.01
N VAL A 618 24.36 -41.38 11.45
CA VAL A 618 23.12 -42.07 11.85
C VAL A 618 22.23 -42.31 10.64
N LYS A 619 22.05 -41.28 9.81
CA LYS A 619 21.15 -41.31 8.66
C LYS A 619 21.64 -40.37 7.57
N THR A 620 21.58 -40.83 6.33
CA THR A 620 21.78 -39.99 5.15
C THR A 620 20.47 -39.97 4.37
N GLU A 621 19.91 -38.79 4.16
CA GLU A 621 18.69 -38.60 3.36
C GLU A 621 19.01 -37.76 2.14
N ASN A 622 18.66 -38.28 0.95
CA ASN A 622 18.71 -37.52 -0.28
C ASN A 622 17.32 -37.53 -0.95
N THR A 623 16.57 -36.46 -0.71
CA THR A 623 15.22 -36.30 -1.25
C THR A 623 15.24 -36.19 -2.77
N ALA A 624 16.27 -35.55 -3.35
CA ALA A 624 16.39 -35.39 -4.79
C ALA A 624 16.67 -36.73 -5.49
N GLU A 625 17.56 -37.53 -4.93
CA GLU A 625 17.86 -38.88 -5.42
C GLU A 625 16.64 -39.80 -5.32
N SER A 626 15.88 -39.73 -4.23
CA SER A 626 14.64 -40.50 -4.05
C SER A 626 13.61 -40.21 -5.16
N VAL A 627 13.53 -38.95 -5.60
CA VAL A 627 12.65 -38.52 -6.70
C VAL A 627 13.19 -38.95 -8.07
N ILE A 628 14.50 -38.78 -8.32
CA ILE A 628 15.10 -39.12 -9.61
C ILE A 628 15.10 -40.65 -9.82
N LYS A 629 15.26 -41.45 -8.76
CA LYS A 629 15.11 -42.92 -8.80
C LYS A 629 13.69 -43.37 -9.15
N ALA A 630 12.67 -42.57 -8.86
CA ALA A 630 11.28 -42.88 -9.20
C ALA A 630 10.95 -42.64 -10.69
N LEU A 631 11.84 -41.97 -11.44
CA LEU A 631 11.65 -41.69 -12.86
C LEU A 631 12.14 -42.86 -13.73
N PRO A 632 11.57 -43.03 -14.95
CA PRO A 632 12.11 -43.96 -15.94
C PRO A 632 13.58 -43.67 -16.27
N SER A 633 14.37 -44.71 -16.52
CA SER A 633 15.83 -44.62 -16.70
C SER A 633 16.29 -43.63 -17.77
N PHE A 634 15.51 -43.44 -18.84
CA PHE A 634 15.82 -42.47 -19.92
C PHE A 634 15.71 -41.00 -19.49
N LEU A 635 14.94 -40.70 -18.44
CA LEU A 635 14.85 -39.37 -17.82
C LEU A 635 15.78 -39.25 -16.62
N ALA A 636 15.94 -40.33 -15.84
CA ALA A 636 16.74 -40.32 -14.62
C ALA A 636 18.24 -40.04 -14.89
N HIS A 637 18.85 -40.75 -15.85
CA HIS A 637 20.27 -40.62 -16.17
C HIS A 637 20.75 -39.20 -16.48
N PRO A 638 20.13 -38.45 -17.42
CA PRO A 638 20.55 -37.08 -17.68
C PRO A 638 20.32 -36.16 -16.48
N LEU A 639 19.30 -36.41 -15.66
CA LEU A 639 19.01 -35.60 -14.48
C LEU A 639 20.05 -35.75 -13.36
N TYR A 640 20.64 -36.94 -13.19
CA TYR A 640 21.77 -37.13 -12.26
C TYR A 640 22.96 -36.25 -12.60
N CYS A 641 23.27 -36.07 -13.89
CA CYS A 641 24.40 -35.24 -14.34
C CYS A 641 24.09 -33.74 -14.43
N ILE A 642 22.81 -33.36 -14.59
CA ILE A 642 22.40 -31.95 -14.60
C ILE A 642 22.41 -31.37 -13.18
N TYR A 643 21.94 -32.13 -12.21
CA TYR A 643 21.77 -31.66 -10.83
C TYR A 643 22.84 -32.16 -9.85
N GLY A 644 23.59 -33.19 -10.25
CA GLY A 644 24.70 -33.76 -9.49
C GLY A 644 26.05 -33.42 -10.09
N ASP A 645 27.08 -34.06 -9.55
CA ASP A 645 28.46 -33.89 -9.99
C ASP A 645 28.91 -35.17 -10.73
N PRO A 646 29.81 -35.04 -11.73
CA PRO A 646 30.39 -36.20 -12.38
C PRO A 646 31.27 -36.99 -11.41
N LEU A 647 31.30 -38.32 -11.54
CA LEU A 647 32.24 -39.13 -10.78
C LEU A 647 33.68 -38.77 -11.18
N PRO A 648 34.61 -38.60 -10.22
CA PRO A 648 36.01 -38.34 -10.51
C PRO A 648 36.64 -39.55 -11.22
N GLU A 649 37.53 -39.29 -12.18
CA GLU A 649 38.28 -40.34 -12.87
C GLU A 649 39.25 -41.05 -11.91
N CYS A 650 39.29 -42.38 -11.96
CA CYS A 650 40.10 -43.19 -11.07
C CYS A 650 41.57 -43.15 -11.48
N ASP A 651 42.34 -42.23 -10.91
CA ASP A 651 43.76 -42.04 -11.22
C ASP A 651 44.68 -42.71 -10.17
N GLU A 652 45.56 -43.60 -10.64
CA GLU A 652 46.52 -44.33 -9.80
C GLU A 652 47.61 -43.41 -9.22
N ALA A 653 47.88 -42.25 -9.84
CA ALA A 653 48.94 -41.34 -9.41
C ALA A 653 48.54 -40.44 -8.23
N THR A 654 47.23 -40.17 -8.07
CA THR A 654 46.71 -39.19 -7.10
C THR A 654 45.93 -39.85 -5.95
N MET A 655 45.43 -41.08 -6.14
CA MET A 655 44.60 -41.78 -5.14
C MET A 655 45.39 -42.82 -4.35
N GLY A 656 45.16 -42.89 -3.03
CA GLY A 656 45.67 -43.99 -2.20
C GLY A 656 45.03 -45.33 -2.56
N GLU A 657 45.70 -46.45 -2.24
CA GLU A 657 45.30 -47.81 -2.66
C GLU A 657 43.83 -48.18 -2.33
N GLN A 658 43.34 -47.78 -1.15
CA GLN A 658 41.94 -48.01 -0.75
C GLN A 658 40.94 -47.15 -1.52
N ALA A 659 41.28 -45.89 -1.80
CA ALA A 659 40.44 -44.97 -2.56
C ALA A 659 40.36 -45.38 -4.03
N LEU A 660 41.50 -45.80 -4.60
CA LEU A 660 41.57 -46.35 -5.96
C LEU A 660 40.72 -47.61 -6.10
N ARG A 661 40.77 -48.52 -5.11
CA ARG A 661 39.93 -49.72 -5.09
C ARG A 661 38.44 -49.37 -5.01
N HIS A 662 38.07 -48.38 -4.18
CA HIS A 662 36.70 -47.91 -4.08
C HIS A 662 36.20 -47.29 -5.39
N CYS A 663 37.03 -46.45 -6.02
CA CYS A 663 36.72 -45.80 -7.29
C CYS A 663 36.48 -46.82 -8.42
N ARG A 664 37.36 -47.83 -8.55
CA ARG A 664 37.19 -48.91 -9.55
C ARG A 664 35.91 -49.72 -9.37
N LEU A 665 35.52 -49.95 -8.11
CA LEU A 665 34.27 -50.66 -7.81
C LEU A 665 33.05 -49.81 -8.19
N LEU A 666 33.11 -48.49 -8.01
CA LEU A 666 32.06 -47.56 -8.43
C LEU A 666 31.97 -47.45 -9.95
N GLU A 667 33.09 -47.39 -10.66
CA GLU A 667 33.13 -47.37 -12.13
C GLU A 667 32.47 -48.63 -12.73
N GLY A 668 32.67 -49.79 -12.10
CA GLY A 668 32.03 -51.05 -12.47
C GLY A 668 30.49 -51.05 -12.32
N THR A 669 29.89 -50.07 -11.65
CA THR A 669 28.42 -49.95 -11.52
C THR A 669 27.76 -49.23 -12.71
N GLY A 670 28.56 -48.62 -13.61
CA GLY A 670 28.05 -47.90 -14.79
C GLY A 670 27.38 -46.56 -14.48
N GLN A 671 27.47 -46.04 -13.26
CA GLN A 671 27.00 -44.70 -12.91
C GLN A 671 28.06 -43.64 -13.22
N THR A 672 27.69 -42.61 -13.98
CA THR A 672 28.60 -41.53 -14.40
C THR A 672 28.55 -40.29 -13.52
N CYS A 673 27.46 -40.09 -12.77
CA CYS A 673 27.21 -38.88 -11.98
C CYS A 673 26.49 -39.24 -10.67
N HIS A 674 26.74 -38.48 -9.59
CA HIS A 674 26.13 -38.67 -8.27
C HIS A 674 25.51 -37.39 -7.71
N LEU A 675 24.59 -37.50 -6.75
CA LEU A 675 23.90 -36.36 -6.13
C LEU A 675 24.37 -36.07 -4.69
N HIS A 676 25.56 -36.51 -4.30
CA HIS A 676 26.04 -36.43 -2.90
C HIS A 676 26.11 -35.01 -2.33
N ARG A 677 26.22 -33.98 -3.18
CA ARG A 677 26.15 -32.58 -2.75
C ARG A 677 24.81 -32.20 -2.11
N LEU A 678 23.75 -32.95 -2.41
CA LEU A 678 22.40 -32.74 -1.89
C LEU A 678 22.06 -33.68 -0.73
N ASP A 679 23.02 -34.47 -0.24
CA ASP A 679 22.83 -35.37 0.89
C ASP A 679 22.72 -34.57 2.19
N GLN A 680 21.62 -34.76 2.92
CA GLN A 680 21.47 -34.29 4.30
C GLN A 680 21.91 -35.40 5.25
N VAL A 681 22.99 -35.14 6.01
CA VAL A 681 23.59 -36.14 6.90
C VAL A 681 23.24 -35.82 8.34
N SER A 682 22.64 -36.79 9.04
CA SER A 682 22.45 -36.76 10.49
C SER A 682 23.58 -37.51 11.17
N LEU A 683 24.27 -36.85 12.09
CA LEU A 683 25.45 -37.37 12.79
C LEU A 683 25.13 -37.63 14.26
N ALA A 684 25.72 -38.67 14.84
CA ALA A 684 25.75 -38.93 16.27
C ALA A 684 27.17 -38.75 16.79
N LEU A 685 27.32 -37.82 17.74
CA LEU A 685 28.55 -37.63 18.50
C LEU A 685 28.45 -38.41 19.81
N HIS A 686 29.31 -39.41 19.97
CA HIS A 686 29.39 -40.17 21.21
C HIS A 686 30.42 -39.56 22.16
N LEU A 687 29.99 -39.22 23.37
CA LEU A 687 30.83 -38.63 24.41
C LEU A 687 30.93 -39.56 25.63
N THR A 688 32.03 -39.43 26.37
CA THR A 688 32.20 -40.02 27.69
C THR A 688 32.30 -38.89 28.71
N LEU A 689 31.52 -38.97 29.78
CA LEU A 689 31.40 -37.94 30.82
C LEU A 689 31.76 -38.52 32.19
N GLY A 690 32.14 -37.65 33.13
CA GLY A 690 32.39 -38.00 34.54
C GLY A 690 33.39 -39.13 34.71
N GLU A 691 34.60 -38.98 34.14
CA GLU A 691 35.66 -40.00 34.15
C GLU A 691 35.27 -41.37 33.55
N GLY A 692 34.33 -41.37 32.59
CA GLY A 692 33.90 -42.58 31.88
C GLY A 692 32.71 -43.31 32.51
N ARG A 693 32.07 -42.71 33.54
CA ARG A 693 30.88 -43.28 34.20
C ARG A 693 29.61 -43.21 33.35
N LEU A 694 29.57 -42.34 32.34
CA LEU A 694 28.41 -42.19 31.47
C LEU A 694 28.84 -42.02 30.01
N ALA A 695 28.29 -42.85 29.12
CA ALA A 695 28.39 -42.66 27.68
C ALA A 695 27.15 -41.88 27.20
N VAL A 696 27.29 -40.90 26.32
CA VAL A 696 26.16 -40.11 25.80
C VAL A 696 26.18 -40.11 24.29
N ALA A 697 25.02 -40.22 23.65
CA ALA A 697 24.87 -40.10 22.20
C ALA A 697 24.16 -38.78 21.87
N LEU A 698 24.87 -37.85 21.22
CA LEU A 698 24.35 -36.56 20.79
C LEU A 698 23.97 -36.61 19.31
N GLU A 699 22.67 -36.59 19.02
CA GLU A 699 22.15 -36.46 17.66
C GLU A 699 22.25 -35.01 17.17
N ALA A 700 22.88 -34.82 16.03
CA ALA A 700 23.13 -33.53 15.41
C ALA A 700 22.70 -33.55 13.93
N GLY A 701 22.09 -32.44 13.51
CA GLY A 701 21.74 -32.23 12.10
C GLY A 701 22.94 -31.81 11.25
N ASP A 702 22.71 -31.70 9.94
CA ASP A 702 23.74 -31.42 8.93
C ASP A 702 24.48 -30.08 9.17
N ALA A 703 23.86 -29.10 9.84
CA ALA A 703 24.49 -27.84 10.23
C ALA A 703 25.75 -28.02 11.10
N PHE A 704 25.83 -29.11 11.88
CA PHE A 704 27.01 -29.41 12.70
C PHE A 704 28.05 -30.26 11.96
N ARG A 705 27.80 -30.67 10.70
CA ARG A 705 28.63 -31.63 9.95
C ARG A 705 30.10 -31.23 9.88
N ALA A 706 30.40 -29.99 9.50
CA ALA A 706 31.78 -29.52 9.39
C ALA A 706 32.50 -29.51 10.74
N ARG A 707 31.81 -29.06 11.81
CA ARG A 707 32.39 -29.03 13.17
C ARG A 707 32.60 -30.43 13.75
N LEU A 708 31.64 -31.34 13.55
CA LEU A 708 31.72 -32.70 14.08
C LEU A 708 32.76 -33.55 13.35
N LEU A 709 32.89 -33.41 12.02
CA LEU A 709 33.92 -34.11 11.24
C LEU A 709 35.35 -33.59 11.53
N ALA A 710 35.48 -32.37 12.09
CA ALA A 710 36.77 -31.81 12.50
C ALA A 710 37.25 -32.31 13.89
N LEU A 711 36.38 -32.96 14.67
CA LEU A 711 36.72 -33.49 15.99
C LEU A 711 37.55 -34.78 15.90
N ALA A 712 38.47 -34.95 16.84
CA ALA A 712 39.26 -36.16 17.01
C ALA A 712 38.82 -36.91 18.28
N PRO A 713 38.91 -38.26 18.30
CA PRO A 713 38.78 -39.03 19.54
C PRO A 713 39.74 -38.50 20.61
N GLY A 714 39.22 -38.22 21.80
CA GLY A 714 39.97 -37.65 22.92
C GLY A 714 39.83 -36.14 23.13
N ASP A 715 39.25 -35.40 22.16
CA ASP A 715 38.98 -33.96 22.30
C ASP A 715 37.98 -33.70 23.43
N HIS A 716 38.17 -32.64 24.22
CA HIS A 716 37.24 -32.20 25.25
C HIS A 716 36.31 -31.12 24.70
N VAL A 717 35.00 -31.37 24.82
CA VAL A 717 33.97 -30.48 24.29
C VAL A 717 32.99 -30.07 25.39
N GLN A 718 32.61 -28.81 25.37
CA GLN A 718 31.46 -28.29 26.09
C GLN A 718 30.29 -28.23 25.12
N PHE A 719 29.14 -28.80 25.53
CA PHE A 719 27.97 -28.84 24.67
C PHE A 719 26.72 -28.43 25.43
N VAL A 720 25.79 -27.81 24.70
CA VAL A 720 24.42 -27.62 25.14
C VAL A 720 23.54 -28.59 24.38
N GLY A 721 22.81 -29.43 25.10
CA GLY A 721 21.96 -30.48 24.55
C GLY A 721 20.57 -30.46 25.16
N THR A 722 19.61 -31.07 24.48
CA THR A 722 18.26 -31.35 25.02
C THR A 722 18.11 -32.86 25.20
N LEU A 723 17.79 -33.31 26.41
CA LEU A 723 17.59 -34.73 26.72
C LEU A 723 16.41 -35.30 25.89
N LEU A 724 16.66 -36.34 25.09
CA LEU A 724 15.62 -37.07 24.35
C LEU A 724 15.15 -38.30 25.15
N ASP A 725 16.10 -38.99 25.77
CA ASP A 725 15.86 -40.09 26.69
C ASP A 725 16.60 -39.85 28.02
N ALA A 726 16.08 -40.38 29.12
CA ALA A 726 16.64 -40.22 30.46
C ALA A 726 16.62 -41.53 31.27
N GLY A 727 17.57 -41.68 32.19
CA GLY A 727 17.66 -42.85 33.07
C GLY A 727 18.27 -44.11 32.44
N THR A 728 18.96 -43.98 31.31
CA THR A 728 19.76 -45.05 30.69
C THR A 728 21.25 -44.83 30.92
N SER A 729 22.05 -45.90 30.82
CA SER A 729 23.52 -45.81 30.81
C SER A 729 24.10 -45.17 29.55
N ALA A 730 23.24 -44.94 28.54
CA ALA A 730 23.56 -44.24 27.31
C ALA A 730 22.40 -43.37 26.83
N PRO A 731 22.16 -42.18 27.43
CA PRO A 731 21.05 -41.32 27.03
C PRO A 731 21.31 -40.68 25.66
N SER A 732 20.25 -40.58 24.88
CA SER A 732 20.22 -39.87 23.61
C SER A 732 19.86 -38.40 23.87
N MET A 733 20.52 -37.46 23.18
CA MET A 733 20.22 -36.03 23.29
C MET A 733 20.31 -35.35 21.95
N LYS A 734 19.55 -34.28 21.77
CA LYS A 734 19.64 -33.42 20.59
C LYS A 734 20.65 -32.29 20.83
N LEU A 735 21.68 -32.21 19.99
CA LEU A 735 22.71 -31.17 20.07
C LEU A 735 22.13 -29.79 19.72
N LYS A 736 22.45 -28.77 20.52
CA LYS A 736 22.07 -27.37 20.30
C LYS A 736 23.27 -26.45 20.10
N SER A 737 24.32 -26.61 20.89
CA SER A 737 25.59 -25.93 20.64
C SER A 737 26.76 -26.81 21.09
N LEU A 738 27.92 -26.55 20.49
CA LEU A 738 29.14 -27.31 20.73
C LEU A 738 30.35 -26.39 20.62
N THR A 739 31.18 -26.40 21.65
CA THR A 739 32.43 -25.66 21.73
C THR A 739 33.56 -26.61 22.12
N CYS A 740 34.59 -26.71 21.28
CA CYS A 740 35.77 -27.49 21.62
C CYS A 740 36.67 -26.69 22.56
N THR A 741 37.01 -27.26 23.71
CA THR A 741 37.86 -26.62 24.73
C THR A 741 39.33 -27.01 24.60
N SER A 742 39.63 -28.12 23.92
CA SER A 742 41.01 -28.60 23.73
C SER A 742 41.77 -27.84 22.63
N ARG A 743 41.09 -27.43 21.56
CA ARG A 743 41.72 -26.76 20.39
C ARG A 743 40.71 -25.97 19.58
N ALA A 744 41.19 -24.94 18.87
CA ALA A 744 40.39 -24.23 17.87
C ALA A 744 40.15 -25.14 16.66
N LEU A 745 38.89 -25.29 16.25
CA LEU A 745 38.52 -26.09 15.08
C LEU A 745 38.73 -25.25 13.80
N PRO A 746 39.34 -25.82 12.74
CA PRO A 746 39.58 -25.13 11.48
C PRO A 746 38.31 -25.12 10.61
N VAL A 747 37.25 -24.46 11.09
CA VAL A 747 35.96 -24.35 10.40
C VAL A 747 35.61 -22.87 10.28
N MET A 748 35.27 -22.41 9.06
CA MET A 748 34.76 -21.05 8.88
C MET A 748 33.47 -20.88 9.67
N GLU A 749 33.30 -19.71 10.28
CA GLU A 749 32.19 -19.37 11.16
C GLU A 749 30.88 -19.31 10.34
N ASP A 750 30.25 -20.46 10.12
CA ASP A 750 28.92 -20.53 9.50
C ASP A 750 27.89 -19.92 10.46
N LEU A 751 27.24 -18.87 9.97
CA LEU A 751 26.09 -18.20 10.56
C LEU A 751 24.84 -19.11 10.50
N GLY A 752 24.23 -19.38 11.66
CA GLY A 752 22.87 -19.93 11.82
C GLY A 752 22.83 -21.40 12.25
N GLU A 753 21.97 -21.87 13.16
CA GLU A 753 20.65 -21.36 13.57
C GLU A 753 20.11 -22.07 14.84
N GLU A 754 18.97 -21.58 15.36
CA GLU A 754 18.04 -22.12 16.37
C GLU A 754 18.09 -21.57 17.82
N VAL A 755 18.27 -20.26 18.01
CA VAL A 755 17.51 -19.54 19.05
C VAL A 755 17.11 -18.18 18.50
N VAL A 756 15.80 -17.94 18.33
CA VAL A 756 15.25 -16.59 18.24
C VAL A 756 15.46 -15.97 19.61
N ASP A 757 16.55 -15.25 19.81
CA ASP A 757 16.76 -14.49 21.04
C ASP A 757 15.87 -13.25 21.03
N GLU A 758 15.22 -13.00 22.16
CA GLU A 758 14.49 -11.76 22.46
C GLU A 758 15.36 -10.51 22.21
N GLU A 759 16.68 -10.67 22.32
CA GLU A 759 17.70 -9.65 22.08
C GLU A 759 17.80 -9.22 20.60
N LEU A 760 17.62 -10.14 19.64
CA LEU A 760 17.58 -9.82 18.21
C LEU A 760 16.32 -9.02 17.88
N LEU A 761 15.18 -9.38 18.47
CA LEU A 761 13.92 -8.66 18.32
C LEU A 761 13.97 -7.26 18.92
N LEU A 762 14.59 -7.11 20.10
CA LEU A 762 14.82 -5.82 20.73
C LEU A 762 15.73 -4.93 19.88
N LYS A 763 16.81 -5.51 19.31
CA LYS A 763 17.71 -4.79 18.41
C LYS A 763 17.01 -4.33 17.13
N MET A 764 16.24 -5.20 16.48
CA MET A 764 15.43 -4.83 15.30
C MET A 764 14.39 -3.76 15.62
N ALA A 765 13.72 -3.86 16.77
CA ALA A 765 12.75 -2.86 17.21
C ALA A 765 13.41 -1.51 17.50
N ALA A 766 14.59 -1.50 18.13
CA ALA A 766 15.33 -0.29 18.46
C ALA A 766 15.91 0.40 17.22
N ASP A 767 16.43 -0.37 16.26
CA ASP A 767 16.86 0.15 14.95
C ASP A 767 15.67 0.73 14.17
N ALA A 768 14.50 0.10 14.24
CA ALA A 768 13.31 0.59 13.57
C ALA A 768 12.77 1.89 14.21
N VAL A 769 12.78 1.98 15.55
CA VAL A 769 12.43 3.20 16.29
C VAL A 769 13.42 4.32 15.97
N SER A 770 14.72 4.03 15.92
CA SER A 770 15.74 4.99 15.50
C SER A 770 15.49 5.51 14.10
N MET A 771 15.28 4.63 13.14
CA MET A 771 15.04 5.03 11.74
C MET A 771 13.74 5.85 11.58
N THR A 772 12.67 5.47 12.29
CA THR A 772 11.40 6.20 12.27
C THR A 772 11.51 7.57 12.94
N PHE A 773 12.21 7.65 14.08
CA PHE A 773 12.45 8.92 14.79
C PHE A 773 13.33 9.86 13.96
N ASN A 774 14.35 9.31 13.30
CA ASN A 774 15.24 10.08 12.43
C ASN A 774 14.55 10.51 11.13
N PHE A 775 13.39 9.93 10.76
CA PHE A 775 12.61 10.32 9.58
C PHE A 775 11.99 11.72 9.79
N GLY A 776 12.61 12.73 9.19
CA GLY A 776 12.16 14.13 9.24
C GLY A 776 12.76 14.97 10.37
N LEU A 777 13.32 14.36 11.42
CA LEU A 777 13.97 15.08 12.53
C LEU A 777 15.51 15.13 12.40
N PHE A 778 16.11 14.21 11.65
CA PHE A 778 17.53 14.27 11.30
C PHE A 778 17.80 15.43 10.30
N PRO A 779 18.90 16.20 10.43
CA PRO A 779 20.05 16.03 11.32
C PRO A 779 19.97 16.77 12.67
N LEU A 780 18.85 17.44 12.98
CA LEU A 780 18.71 18.23 14.22
C LEU A 780 18.63 17.33 15.47
N PHE A 781 17.84 16.26 15.38
CA PHE A 781 17.78 15.22 16.39
C PHE A 781 18.26 13.89 15.80
N SER A 782 19.04 13.16 16.58
CA SER A 782 19.35 11.76 16.30
C SER A 782 19.01 10.92 17.52
N PHE A 783 18.27 9.83 17.30
CA PHE A 783 18.04 8.81 18.31
C PHE A 783 18.98 7.63 18.06
N SER A 784 19.83 7.33 19.03
CA SER A 784 20.61 6.10 19.08
C SER A 784 20.24 5.38 20.37
N PRO A 785 19.55 4.24 20.32
CA PRO A 785 19.28 3.47 21.51
C PRO A 785 20.61 3.02 22.13
N GLU A 786 20.81 3.29 23.41
CA GLU A 786 21.86 2.65 24.21
C GLU A 786 21.36 1.23 24.52
N LEU A 787 21.70 0.28 23.64
CA LEU A 787 21.46 -1.15 23.85
C LEU A 787 22.76 -1.82 24.27
#